data_AF-A0A919C905-F1
#
_entry.id   AF-A0A919C905-F1
#
_cell.length_a   1.000
_cell.length_b   1.000
_cell.length_c   1.000
_cell.angle_alpha   90.00
_cell.angle_beta   90.00
_cell.angle_gamma   90.00
#
_symmetry.space_group_name_H-M   'P 1'
#
loop_
_entity.id
_entity.type
_entity.pdbx_description
1 polymer ?
#
loop_
_entity_poly.entity_id
_entity_poly.type
_entity_poly.pdbx_seq_one_letter_code
_entity_poly.pdbx_strand_id
1 'polypeptide(L)'
;MWFRAGPPGEAQRRTGVHVMGEQENWKPLGGYEVTLDVYAEPAPQIRCRNASGRELKKLPPALKKEDAVLELAALGDWLADHAADARTRVETWMARSLPVPAALVRAVWSDPYWQRALRYAVVAPYSDSDFGRAGLLTGIGPDDALHVVSPEGEFTLADPLLAFPHPVLLDPRGSGRLDQWLDLLDTYGGEQHIEQLHRTVWVRPDATPGHRDPKRYGIAAFRDGDYSNGARFERVITPHGGRISGETAHFSVPVAGRAYGMQLDLRYQGPESPVSVNHCYWDGARDRTGLGAYDTVPRVAWSEGFRVLAEIYDQHDDPYNGASARTPMPADSTAAYQEFLVACAAYAATGPAPADPPAPPVERAADGQLLRQGAVLSAQDAADDGQEPLTARRYACGWFDDGHRLVRLVTARAGLAEDVVASALGLTPEGADGDVVGRVHKEPRGFLARVCTAHPGLAREAMALLTPLRKCAELAPAKPGRAADQFTKAATKATGHCPALLPYALDEAVRVVAGAGSAAMARPLFTAARAAERGLGGPVDDDARQALMEEFVGLGAVTVKELTAHRQEVAARISDAQGTACYRSLVLAWCRSGRELPDAFAAELTRGAGGALPADDTHTEILEALLRGGAMDKCAPAVWDAWQPVLRRLLAEDPEAVVPALLKTVSVARGKTAAKISQAAGAWLTYLQDVGVLQRLTGESEPLPLADTHRWLTRFLHGYAEMALPVAGLDGVLAAIAGRTRTAGGTRDPWEGTRRRGARIGQVGLRLDLAVALVRAGMPLAEPEGTGWRRMHLVEWIADHGTDEVAVLLDEPVFRERILNELTLPAREDLHFAGGRHELAVFPQAAARLVECAPLREWATALLEGQVRRLGEGARDALPAFQELIQHVEPFVLGGAAEPFAAAVRTALDTDLAQVLAQTVATRCADTTHKTEGDEDAGAACPVQRLTGERAGELLASVGEELRALCASDFDKAPAQRIGRYLKLDDPRLQELLESLVERHLPGLSDHWCRRRFDGALTSVIACEVWQRSLRIPAQALEG
;
A
#
# COMPACT_ATOMS: atom_id res chain seq x y z
N MET A 1 23.19 59.61 -35.98
CA MET A 1 24.44 60.18 -35.44
C MET A 1 24.59 59.62 -34.03
N TRP A 2 25.18 58.43 -33.87
CA TRP A 2 26.59 58.21 -33.51
C TRP A 2 27.05 59.06 -32.32
N PHE A 3 26.96 58.50 -31.11
CA PHE A 3 28.03 58.56 -30.12
C PHE A 3 28.11 57.21 -29.37
N ARG A 4 29.29 56.58 -29.48
CA ARG A 4 29.78 55.42 -28.73
C ARG A 4 30.71 55.97 -27.62
N ALA A 5 30.70 55.35 -26.44
CA ALA A 5 31.73 55.29 -25.37
C ALA A 5 31.05 55.49 -23.99
N GLY A 6 31.26 54.71 -22.93
CA GLY A 6 32.10 53.54 -22.62
C GLY A 6 31.56 52.95 -21.30
N PRO A 7 32.16 51.88 -20.75
CA PRO A 7 31.60 51.16 -19.61
C PRO A 7 31.84 51.91 -18.29
N PRO A 8 30.89 51.98 -17.35
CA PRO A 8 31.23 52.09 -15.94
C PRO A 8 31.34 50.65 -15.41
N GLY A 9 32.49 50.19 -14.92
CA GLY A 9 33.29 50.88 -13.92
C GLY A 9 33.05 50.17 -12.59
N GLU A 10 33.70 49.03 -12.46
CA GLU A 10 34.12 48.31 -11.26
C GLU A 10 34.15 49.19 -9.98
N ALA A 11 33.05 49.26 -9.24
CA ALA A 11 33.00 49.92 -7.93
C ALA A 11 31.76 49.51 -7.12
N GLN A 12 31.67 48.25 -6.68
CA GLN A 12 30.91 47.87 -5.47
C GLN A 12 31.23 46.45 -4.99
N ARG A 13 32.51 46.17 -4.72
CA ARG A 13 32.82 45.20 -3.64
C ARG A 13 32.58 45.90 -2.31
N ARG A 14 31.31 46.05 -1.93
CA ARG A 14 30.96 46.28 -0.53
C ARG A 14 31.04 44.92 0.16
N THR A 15 32.18 44.65 0.78
CA THR A 15 32.18 43.91 2.04
C THR A 15 31.08 44.54 2.89
N GLY A 16 30.00 43.81 3.17
CA GLY A 16 28.86 44.25 3.96
C GLY A 16 29.23 44.49 5.41
N VAL A 17 30.07 45.48 5.67
CA VAL A 17 30.04 46.23 6.92
C VAL A 17 28.97 47.29 6.66
N HIS A 18 27.74 47.03 7.11
CA HIS A 18 26.75 48.09 7.25
C HIS A 18 27.41 49.22 8.06
N VAL A 19 27.68 50.35 7.41
CA VAL A 19 27.99 51.58 8.12
C VAL A 19 26.69 51.99 8.79
N MET A 20 26.58 51.63 10.07
CA MET A 20 25.41 51.84 10.91
C MET A 20 25.11 53.33 11.04
N GLY A 21 23.95 53.74 10.55
CA GLY A 21 23.37 55.06 10.80
C GLY A 21 22.89 55.18 12.25
N GLU A 22 23.06 56.37 12.80
CA GLU A 22 22.85 56.74 14.20
C GLU A 22 21.37 56.70 14.61
N GLN A 23 20.89 55.58 15.15
CA GLN A 23 19.81 55.55 16.14
C GLN A 23 19.78 54.20 16.87
N GLU A 24 20.91 53.84 17.50
CA GLU A 24 20.94 52.65 18.34
C GLU A 24 20.14 52.90 19.64
N ASN A 25 18.99 52.24 19.78
CA ASN A 25 18.11 52.31 20.94
C ASN A 25 18.68 51.54 22.16
N TRP A 26 19.81 52.02 22.69
CA TRP A 26 20.44 51.47 23.89
C TRP A 26 19.62 51.77 25.16
N LYS A 27 19.26 50.72 25.90
CA LYS A 27 18.60 50.83 27.21
C LYS A 27 19.62 50.67 28.35
N PRO A 28 19.69 51.60 29.32
CA PRO A 28 20.59 51.48 30.46
C PRO A 28 20.08 50.44 31.47
N LEU A 29 20.99 49.58 31.94
CA LEU A 29 20.72 48.51 32.92
C LEU A 29 21.89 48.42 33.92
N GLY A 30 21.86 49.27 34.94
CA GLY A 30 22.96 49.41 35.88
C GLY A 30 24.24 49.96 35.21
N GLY A 31 25.37 49.26 35.35
CA GLY A 31 26.66 49.62 34.74
C GLY A 31 26.83 49.15 33.27
N TYR A 32 25.75 48.72 32.63
CA TYR A 32 25.72 48.22 31.26
C TYR A 32 24.60 48.89 30.46
N GLU A 33 24.71 48.84 29.15
CA GLU A 33 23.63 49.19 28.22
C GLU A 33 23.36 47.99 27.30
N VAL A 34 22.09 47.78 26.97
CA VAL A 34 21.64 46.67 26.11
C VAL A 34 20.76 47.18 24.97
N THR A 35 20.86 46.55 23.81
CA THR A 35 20.08 46.86 22.60
C THR A 35 19.77 45.56 21.85
N LEU A 36 18.76 45.55 20.98
CA LEU A 36 18.50 44.46 20.06
C LEU A 36 19.00 44.84 18.67
N ASP A 37 19.89 44.03 18.11
CA ASP A 37 20.25 44.08 16.70
C ASP A 37 19.24 43.24 15.91
N VAL A 38 18.28 43.92 15.28
CA VAL A 38 17.18 43.27 14.53
C VAL A 38 17.62 42.74 13.16
N TYR A 39 18.78 43.17 12.65
CA TYR A 39 19.26 42.74 11.33
C TYR A 39 20.28 41.61 11.40
N ALA A 40 20.79 41.30 12.60
CA ALA A 40 21.74 40.22 12.84
C ALA A 40 21.27 38.87 12.29
N GLU A 41 22.21 38.09 11.77
CA GLU A 41 21.99 36.75 11.23
C GLU A 41 22.64 35.66 12.10
N PRO A 42 22.06 34.45 12.16
CA PRO A 42 20.83 34.00 11.49
C PRO A 42 19.52 34.47 12.17
N ALA A 43 19.61 35.15 13.32
CA ALA A 43 18.48 35.66 14.08
C ALA A 43 18.88 36.95 14.84
N PRO A 44 17.91 37.80 15.22
CA PRO A 44 18.15 39.00 16.01
C PRO A 44 18.98 38.73 17.28
N GLN A 45 19.93 39.61 17.60
CA GLN A 45 20.86 39.41 18.72
C GLN A 45 20.83 40.56 19.72
N ILE A 46 20.78 40.22 21.01
CA ILE A 46 20.96 41.21 22.08
C ILE A 46 22.44 41.59 22.16
N ARG A 47 22.73 42.86 21.91
CA ARG A 47 24.06 43.44 22.08
C ARG A 47 24.14 44.14 23.44
N CYS A 48 25.31 44.05 24.08
CA CYS A 48 25.53 44.62 25.40
C CYS A 48 26.87 45.32 25.44
N ARG A 49 26.92 46.55 25.98
CA ARG A 49 28.16 47.29 26.22
C ARG A 49 28.28 47.70 27.67
N ASN A 50 29.51 47.85 28.14
CA ASN A 50 29.79 48.29 29.51
C ASN A 50 29.75 49.83 29.65
N ALA A 51 29.90 50.34 30.87
CA ALA A 51 29.95 51.78 31.15
C ALA A 51 31.07 52.57 30.42
N SER A 52 32.10 51.89 29.87
CA SER A 52 33.13 52.52 29.02
C SER A 52 32.78 52.52 27.53
N GLY A 53 31.56 52.08 27.16
CA GLY A 53 31.11 51.98 25.77
C GLY A 53 31.65 50.76 25.01
N ARG A 54 32.40 49.86 25.67
CA ARG A 54 32.97 48.66 25.03
C ARG A 54 31.91 47.56 24.95
N GLU A 55 31.65 47.09 23.73
CA GLU A 55 30.74 45.96 23.48
C GLU A 55 31.33 44.63 23.98
N LEU A 56 30.46 43.81 24.56
CA LEU A 56 30.79 42.53 25.16
C LEU A 56 30.34 41.40 24.24
N LYS A 57 31.23 40.42 24.04
CA LYS A 57 30.94 39.22 23.22
C LYS A 57 29.80 38.35 23.78
N LYS A 58 29.51 38.45 25.08
CA LYS A 58 28.45 37.69 25.75
C LYS A 58 27.75 38.57 26.77
N LEU A 59 26.43 38.41 26.85
CA LEU A 59 25.62 39.02 27.89
C LEU A 59 26.02 38.46 29.28
N PRO A 60 26.38 39.32 30.25
CA PRO A 60 26.70 38.90 31.61
C PRO A 60 25.57 38.08 32.26
N PRO A 61 25.87 36.97 32.98
CA PRO A 61 24.85 36.09 33.56
C PRO A 61 23.87 36.78 34.51
N ALA A 62 24.32 37.83 35.22
CA ALA A 62 23.49 38.61 36.13
C ALA A 62 22.35 39.34 35.40
N LEU A 63 22.59 39.82 34.18
CA LEU A 63 21.59 40.59 33.41
C LEU A 63 20.53 39.68 32.76
N LYS A 64 20.77 38.38 32.63
CA LYS A 64 19.87 37.44 31.94
C LYS A 64 18.48 37.29 32.58
N LYS A 65 18.35 37.69 33.85
CA LYS A 65 17.10 37.60 34.62
C LYS A 65 16.40 38.95 34.77
N GLU A 66 17.00 40.01 34.24
CA GLU A 66 16.44 41.36 34.31
C GLU A 66 15.31 41.49 33.31
N ASP A 67 14.21 42.12 33.72
CA ASP A 67 12.96 42.18 32.94
C ASP A 67 13.19 42.80 31.55
N ALA A 68 13.97 43.88 31.46
CA ALA A 68 14.28 44.52 30.18
C ALA A 68 15.06 43.62 29.21
N VAL A 69 15.89 42.70 29.72
CA VAL A 69 16.58 41.71 28.87
C VAL A 69 15.63 40.60 28.44
N LEU A 70 14.75 40.15 29.32
CA LEU A 70 13.73 39.15 29.00
C LEU A 70 12.74 39.67 27.94
N GLU A 71 12.36 40.96 28.01
CA GLU A 71 11.53 41.62 27.00
C GLU A 71 12.23 41.70 25.63
N LEU A 72 13.52 42.10 25.60
CA LEU A 72 14.28 42.13 24.35
C LEU A 72 14.49 40.72 23.77
N ALA A 73 14.67 39.72 24.63
CA ALA A 73 14.77 38.32 24.20
C ALA A 73 13.45 37.83 23.60
N ALA A 74 12.31 38.13 24.23
CA ALA A 74 10.99 37.77 23.72
C ALA A 74 10.70 38.43 22.37
N LEU A 75 11.06 39.71 22.20
CA LEU A 75 10.95 40.41 20.92
C LEU A 75 11.87 39.79 19.85
N GLY A 76 13.14 39.54 20.19
CA GLY A 76 14.09 38.92 19.28
C GLY A 76 13.64 37.53 18.81
N ASP A 77 13.14 36.71 19.73
CA ASP A 77 12.56 35.40 19.45
C ASP A 77 11.34 35.50 18.52
N TRP A 78 10.44 36.46 18.77
CA TRP A 78 9.24 36.66 17.95
C TRP A 78 9.58 37.17 16.54
N LEU A 79 10.60 38.02 16.40
CA LEU A 79 11.13 38.46 15.10
C LEU A 79 11.83 37.33 14.35
N ALA A 80 12.55 36.45 15.05
CA ALA A 80 13.14 35.25 14.44
C ALA A 80 12.06 34.30 13.91
N ASP A 81 11.01 34.06 14.69
CA ASP A 81 9.84 33.28 14.26
C ASP A 81 9.18 33.94 13.03
N HIS A 82 9.05 35.27 13.01
CA HIS A 82 8.52 36.00 11.87
C HIS A 82 9.36 35.84 10.59
N ALA A 83 10.69 35.94 10.70
CA ALA A 83 11.59 35.74 9.57
C ALA A 83 11.49 34.32 9.00
N ALA A 84 11.40 33.31 9.87
CA ALA A 84 11.19 31.93 9.47
C ALA A 84 9.82 31.72 8.79
N ASP A 85 8.76 32.35 9.31
CA ASP A 85 7.40 32.25 8.73
C ASP A 85 7.34 32.90 7.33
N ALA A 86 7.97 34.05 7.15
CA ALA A 86 8.06 34.73 5.86
C ALA A 86 8.77 33.86 4.80
N ARG A 87 9.94 33.30 5.16
CA ARG A 87 10.68 32.37 4.30
C ARG A 87 9.86 31.14 3.94
N THR A 88 9.26 30.48 4.94
CA THR A 88 8.47 29.25 4.76
C THR A 88 7.27 29.47 3.84
N ARG A 89 6.62 30.64 3.92
CA ARG A 89 5.49 30.99 3.03
C ARG A 89 5.93 31.13 1.58
N VAL A 90 7.03 31.84 1.32
CA VAL A 90 7.57 32.00 -0.05
C VAL A 90 8.01 30.65 -0.62
N GLU A 91 8.70 29.83 0.19
CA GLU A 91 9.09 28.46 -0.22
C GLU A 91 7.87 27.57 -0.49
N THR A 92 6.78 27.72 0.26
CA THR A 92 5.52 26.99 0.01
C THR A 92 4.88 27.41 -1.30
N TRP A 93 4.83 28.72 -1.60
CA TRP A 93 4.33 29.22 -2.90
C TRP A 93 5.18 28.69 -4.05
N MET A 94 6.50 28.66 -3.88
CA MET A 94 7.46 28.15 -4.86
C MET A 94 7.32 26.64 -5.09
N ALA A 95 7.37 25.85 -4.02
CA ALA A 95 7.38 24.38 -4.08
C ALA A 95 6.12 23.80 -4.76
N ARG A 96 5.01 24.56 -4.71
CA ARG A 96 3.71 24.17 -5.26
C ARG A 96 3.26 25.02 -6.46
N SER A 97 4.08 26.01 -6.85
CA SER A 97 3.83 27.00 -7.92
C SER A 97 2.46 27.67 -7.81
N LEU A 98 2.13 28.15 -6.61
CA LEU A 98 0.80 28.65 -6.26
C LEU A 98 0.59 30.11 -6.69
N PRO A 99 -0.66 30.52 -6.95
CA PRO A 99 -0.99 31.92 -7.19
C PRO A 99 -0.82 32.76 -5.92
N VAL A 100 -0.25 33.95 -6.09
CA VAL A 100 -0.05 34.97 -5.05
C VAL A 100 -0.43 36.35 -5.61
N PRO A 101 -1.22 37.18 -4.92
CA PRO A 101 -1.55 38.52 -5.41
C PRO A 101 -0.32 39.43 -5.42
N ALA A 102 -0.12 40.17 -6.50
CA ALA A 102 0.93 41.19 -6.55
C ALA A 102 0.74 42.27 -5.46
N ALA A 103 -0.51 42.51 -5.05
CA ALA A 103 -0.84 43.40 -3.94
C ALA A 103 -0.26 42.91 -2.60
N LEU A 104 -0.15 41.60 -2.38
CA LEU A 104 0.48 41.03 -1.20
C LEU A 104 1.97 41.33 -1.19
N VAL A 105 2.66 41.05 -2.30
CA VAL A 105 4.11 41.31 -2.45
C VAL A 105 4.43 42.78 -2.18
N ARG A 106 3.61 43.70 -2.72
CA ARG A 106 3.71 45.15 -2.42
C ARG A 106 3.53 45.47 -0.95
N ALA A 107 2.49 44.92 -0.32
CA ALA A 107 2.14 45.24 1.06
C ALA A 107 3.24 44.85 2.05
N VAL A 108 3.98 43.77 1.77
CA VAL A 108 5.03 43.26 2.67
C VAL A 108 6.43 43.77 2.34
N TRP A 109 6.64 44.45 1.19
CA TRP A 109 7.98 44.83 0.72
C TRP A 109 8.73 45.81 1.63
N SER A 110 8.01 46.61 2.42
CA SER A 110 8.59 47.52 3.42
C SER A 110 9.22 46.81 4.62
N ASP A 111 8.87 45.53 4.82
CA ASP A 111 9.39 44.70 5.88
C ASP A 111 10.73 44.06 5.46
N PRO A 112 11.81 44.26 6.23
CA PRO A 112 13.13 43.74 5.88
C PRO A 112 13.19 42.20 5.85
N TYR A 113 12.40 41.49 6.65
CA TYR A 113 12.38 40.03 6.66
C TYR A 113 11.63 39.44 5.47
N TRP A 114 10.51 40.06 5.08
CA TRP A 114 9.83 39.70 3.83
C TRP A 114 10.65 40.06 2.61
N GLN A 115 11.25 41.25 2.58
CA GLN A 115 12.13 41.66 1.49
C GLN A 115 13.30 40.68 1.35
N ARG A 116 13.89 40.21 2.45
CA ARG A 116 14.95 39.20 2.43
C ARG A 116 14.50 37.89 1.76
N ALA A 117 13.30 37.41 2.05
CA ALA A 117 12.75 36.19 1.44
C ALA A 117 12.31 36.37 -0.03
N LEU A 118 11.85 37.56 -0.42
CA LEU A 118 11.29 37.83 -1.75
C LEU A 118 12.33 38.35 -2.76
N ARG A 119 13.36 39.05 -2.29
CA ARG A 119 14.40 39.62 -3.15
C ARG A 119 15.15 38.50 -3.86
N TYR A 120 15.25 38.65 -5.18
CA TYR A 120 15.81 37.67 -6.11
C TYR A 120 15.06 36.33 -6.16
N ALA A 121 13.85 36.22 -5.61
CA ALA A 121 12.95 35.13 -5.99
C ALA A 121 12.58 35.30 -7.48
N VAL A 122 12.65 34.22 -8.24
CA VAL A 122 12.10 34.17 -9.61
C VAL A 122 10.58 34.19 -9.49
N VAL A 123 9.96 35.18 -10.11
CA VAL A 123 8.52 35.36 -10.18
C VAL A 123 8.06 35.45 -11.63
N ALA A 124 6.84 35.05 -11.90
CA ALA A 124 6.22 35.12 -13.22
C ALA A 124 4.74 35.46 -13.11
N PRO A 125 4.08 35.95 -14.19
CA PRO A 125 2.62 36.01 -14.24
C PRO A 125 2.00 34.63 -14.01
N TYR A 126 0.94 34.56 -13.20
CA TYR A 126 0.18 33.32 -13.06
C TYR A 126 -0.76 33.16 -14.28
N SER A 127 -0.34 32.38 -15.27
CA SER A 127 -1.14 32.00 -16.46
C SER A 127 -1.03 30.49 -16.72
N ASP A 128 -1.88 29.93 -17.59
CA ASP A 128 -2.01 28.49 -17.84
C ASP A 128 -0.76 27.89 -18.53
N SER A 129 0.32 27.73 -17.75
CA SER A 129 1.53 26.89 -17.95
C SER A 129 2.79 27.45 -18.62
N ASP A 130 2.81 28.69 -19.11
CA ASP A 130 4.04 29.29 -19.67
C ASP A 130 4.73 30.26 -18.69
N PHE A 131 5.98 29.96 -18.34
CA PHE A 131 6.86 30.79 -17.50
C PHE A 131 7.87 31.62 -18.31
N GLY A 132 7.63 31.84 -19.60
CA GLY A 132 8.49 32.64 -20.47
C GLY A 132 8.67 34.11 -20.06
N ARG A 133 7.80 34.64 -19.19
CA ARG A 133 7.91 35.98 -18.57
C ARG A 133 8.44 35.93 -17.11
N ALA A 134 9.21 34.89 -16.76
CA ALA A 134 9.84 34.79 -15.45
C ALA A 134 11.01 35.77 -15.31
N GLY A 135 11.28 36.26 -14.10
CA GLY A 135 12.44 37.09 -13.77
C GLY A 135 12.71 37.17 -12.27
N LEU A 136 13.95 37.49 -11.88
CA LEU A 136 14.37 37.75 -10.50
C LEU A 136 13.76 39.05 -9.99
N LEU A 137 13.03 39.02 -8.89
CA LEU A 137 12.44 40.21 -8.27
C LEU A 137 13.51 41.10 -7.62
N THR A 138 13.76 42.28 -8.18
CA THR A 138 14.81 43.21 -7.70
C THR A 138 14.25 44.38 -6.89
N GLY A 139 12.98 44.76 -7.11
CA GLY A 139 12.39 45.92 -6.46
C GLY A 139 10.93 46.17 -6.82
N ILE A 140 10.38 47.22 -6.23
CA ILE A 140 9.06 47.77 -6.56
C ILE A 140 9.26 49.22 -7.00
N GLY A 141 8.74 49.54 -8.18
CA GLY A 141 8.88 50.84 -8.81
C GLY A 141 7.98 51.91 -8.19
N PRO A 142 8.17 53.18 -8.58
CA PRO A 142 7.36 54.30 -8.08
C PRO A 142 5.87 54.19 -8.46
N ASP A 143 5.54 53.44 -9.52
CA ASP A 143 4.16 53.17 -9.96
C ASP A 143 3.60 51.84 -9.41
N ASP A 144 4.16 51.30 -8.32
CA ASP A 144 3.78 50.00 -7.73
C ASP A 144 4.02 48.78 -8.65
N ALA A 145 4.73 48.97 -9.77
CA ALA A 145 5.13 47.91 -10.69
C ALA A 145 6.28 47.08 -10.10
N LEU A 146 6.24 45.76 -10.25
CA LEU A 146 7.31 44.88 -9.78
C LEU A 146 8.44 44.86 -10.81
N HIS A 147 9.65 45.25 -10.39
CA HIS A 147 10.85 45.21 -11.23
C HIS A 147 11.46 43.81 -11.20
N VAL A 148 11.66 43.23 -12.38
CA VAL A 148 12.25 41.89 -12.53
C VAL A 148 13.35 41.88 -13.58
N VAL A 149 14.28 40.94 -13.45
CA VAL A 149 15.39 40.74 -14.39
C VAL A 149 15.44 39.28 -14.83
N SER A 150 15.41 39.01 -16.13
CA SER A 150 15.62 37.67 -16.70
C SER A 150 16.96 37.61 -17.44
N PRO A 151 17.41 36.42 -17.88
CA PRO A 151 18.58 36.29 -18.74
C PRO A 151 18.49 37.13 -20.04
N GLU A 152 17.27 37.47 -20.49
CA GLU A 152 17.01 38.30 -21.66
C GLU A 152 16.99 39.82 -21.38
N GLY A 153 16.90 40.24 -20.12
CA GLY A 153 16.97 41.65 -19.71
C GLY A 153 16.00 42.06 -18.60
N GLU A 154 15.98 43.36 -18.28
CA GLU A 154 15.11 43.94 -17.24
C GLU A 154 13.72 44.30 -17.79
N PHE A 155 12.66 44.03 -17.03
CA PHE A 155 11.29 44.41 -17.36
C PHE A 155 10.42 44.56 -16.09
N THR A 156 9.16 44.97 -16.26
CA THR A 156 8.19 45.14 -15.16
C THR A 156 7.02 44.18 -15.28
N LEU A 157 6.56 43.64 -14.15
CA LEU A 157 5.32 42.89 -14.04
C LEU A 157 4.22 43.75 -13.41
N ALA A 158 3.08 43.84 -14.11
CA ALA A 158 1.87 44.55 -13.66
C ALA A 158 0.68 43.58 -13.43
N ASP A 159 0.89 42.28 -13.65
CA ASP A 159 -0.11 41.24 -13.55
C ASP A 159 -0.65 41.13 -12.10
N PRO A 160 -1.97 40.95 -11.89
CA PRO A 160 -2.58 40.97 -10.55
C PRO A 160 -2.24 39.72 -9.72
N LEU A 161 -2.00 38.60 -10.40
CA LEU A 161 -1.60 37.32 -9.80
C LEU A 161 -0.23 36.91 -10.35
N LEU A 162 0.62 36.49 -9.43
CA LEU A 162 1.97 36.01 -9.68
C LEU A 162 2.07 34.54 -9.31
N ALA A 163 3.03 33.87 -9.92
CA ALA A 163 3.50 32.56 -9.56
C ALA A 163 4.97 32.66 -9.10
N PHE A 164 5.33 31.85 -8.12
CA PHE A 164 6.71 31.55 -7.80
C PHE A 164 7.01 30.19 -8.46
N PRO A 165 7.58 30.14 -9.68
CA PRO A 165 7.80 28.87 -10.36
C PRO A 165 8.73 27.96 -9.56
N HIS A 166 8.35 26.69 -9.44
CA HIS A 166 9.27 25.65 -9.04
C HIS A 166 10.43 25.58 -10.07
N PRO A 167 11.70 25.43 -9.66
CA PRO A 167 12.86 25.47 -10.57
C PRO A 167 12.81 24.43 -11.70
N VAL A 168 12.20 23.26 -11.49
CA VAL A 168 11.92 22.28 -12.56
C VAL A 168 11.12 22.87 -13.74
N LEU A 169 10.37 23.95 -13.55
CA LEU A 169 9.62 24.61 -14.63
C LEU A 169 10.49 25.61 -15.41
N LEU A 170 11.60 26.08 -14.81
CA LEU A 170 12.60 26.91 -15.48
C LEU A 170 13.51 26.07 -16.38
N ASP A 171 13.74 24.80 -16.02
CA ASP A 171 14.47 23.82 -16.83
C ASP A 171 13.77 22.44 -16.87
N PRO A 172 12.64 22.31 -17.59
CA PRO A 172 11.79 21.12 -17.56
C PRO A 172 12.42 19.85 -18.12
N ARG A 173 13.52 19.97 -18.86
CA ARG A 173 14.26 18.85 -19.48
C ARG A 173 15.66 18.66 -18.89
N GLY A 174 16.08 19.43 -17.89
CA GLY A 174 17.43 19.35 -17.33
C GLY A 174 18.51 19.69 -18.37
N SER A 175 18.24 20.69 -19.21
CA SER A 175 19.09 21.13 -20.32
C SER A 175 20.25 22.05 -19.92
N GLY A 176 20.37 22.39 -18.62
CA GLY A 176 21.36 23.34 -18.10
C GLY A 176 20.87 24.79 -18.13
N ARG A 177 19.57 25.02 -18.35
CA ARG A 177 19.00 26.39 -18.32
C ARG A 177 19.01 27.00 -16.93
N LEU A 178 19.01 26.17 -15.89
CA LEU A 178 19.08 26.65 -14.50
C LEU A 178 20.42 27.35 -14.20
N ASP A 179 21.51 26.95 -14.86
CA ASP A 179 22.83 27.58 -14.71
C ASP A 179 22.81 29.05 -15.15
N GLN A 180 22.02 29.39 -16.18
CA GLN A 180 21.85 30.77 -16.63
C GLN A 180 21.16 31.66 -15.58
N TRP A 181 20.26 31.08 -14.80
CA TRP A 181 19.62 31.77 -13.68
C TRP A 181 20.56 31.95 -12.50
N LEU A 182 21.44 30.98 -12.24
CA LEU A 182 22.48 31.06 -11.22
C LEU A 182 23.54 32.12 -11.58
N ASP A 183 24.02 32.14 -12.83
CA ASP A 183 24.94 33.16 -13.34
C ASP A 183 24.34 34.58 -13.23
N LEU A 184 23.04 34.71 -13.51
CA LEU A 184 22.31 35.95 -13.33
C LEU A 184 22.24 36.35 -11.85
N LEU A 185 21.89 35.42 -10.95
CA LEU A 185 21.87 35.66 -9.51
C LEU A 185 23.24 36.11 -8.98
N ASP A 186 24.32 35.48 -9.43
CA ASP A 186 25.71 35.82 -9.08
C ASP A 186 26.06 37.26 -9.47
N THR A 187 25.53 37.73 -10.61
CA THR A 187 25.68 39.13 -11.05
C THR A 187 25.07 40.14 -10.07
N TYR A 188 24.04 39.74 -9.32
CA TYR A 188 23.35 40.56 -8.31
C TYR A 188 23.75 40.25 -6.86
N GLY A 189 24.83 39.47 -6.67
CA GLY A 189 25.42 39.18 -5.35
C GLY A 189 25.33 37.72 -4.91
N GLY A 190 24.68 36.84 -5.66
CA GLY A 190 24.68 35.39 -5.42
C GLY A 190 23.82 34.92 -4.24
N GLU A 191 23.18 35.82 -3.50
CA GLU A 191 22.44 35.49 -2.28
C GLU A 191 20.93 35.41 -2.53
N GLN A 192 20.36 34.20 -2.44
CA GLN A 192 18.91 33.96 -2.38
C GLN A 192 18.57 33.32 -1.03
N HIS A 193 17.70 33.95 -0.24
CA HIS A 193 17.36 33.46 1.12
C HIS A 193 16.19 32.45 1.15
N ILE A 194 15.75 32.01 -0.02
CA ILE A 194 14.85 30.87 -0.22
C ILE A 194 15.58 29.82 -1.03
N GLU A 195 15.22 28.55 -0.86
CA GLU A 195 15.73 27.49 -1.71
C GLU A 195 14.91 27.39 -3.00
N GLN A 196 15.04 28.35 -3.92
CA GLN A 196 14.43 28.25 -5.25
C GLN A 196 15.45 27.80 -6.30
N LEU A 197 16.43 28.64 -6.65
CA LEU A 197 17.41 28.30 -7.69
C LEU A 197 18.40 27.22 -7.24
N HIS A 198 18.69 27.16 -5.94
CA HIS A 198 19.55 26.14 -5.33
C HIS A 198 18.82 24.87 -4.91
N ARG A 199 17.50 24.77 -5.16
CA ARG A 199 16.73 23.58 -4.81
C ARG A 199 17.08 22.43 -5.73
N THR A 200 17.27 21.25 -5.16
CA THR A 200 17.45 20.01 -5.93
C THR A 200 16.24 19.70 -6.79
N VAL A 201 16.46 19.52 -8.10
CA VAL A 201 15.43 19.21 -9.09
C VAL A 201 15.57 17.77 -9.58
N TRP A 202 14.46 17.03 -9.61
CA TRP A 202 14.40 15.68 -10.16
C TRP A 202 13.60 15.71 -11.46
N VAL A 203 14.28 15.55 -12.60
CA VAL A 203 13.68 15.69 -13.93
C VAL A 203 12.84 14.47 -14.27
N ARG A 204 11.56 14.68 -14.60
CA ARG A 204 10.67 13.61 -15.08
C ARG A 204 11.13 13.09 -16.46
N PRO A 205 11.42 11.79 -16.62
CA PRO A 205 11.73 11.23 -17.93
C PRO A 205 10.47 11.16 -18.80
N ASP A 206 10.63 11.31 -20.11
CA ASP A 206 9.52 11.24 -21.07
C ASP A 206 9.17 9.78 -21.47
N ALA A 207 9.99 8.80 -21.05
CA ALA A 207 9.75 7.37 -21.26
C ALA A 207 10.22 6.53 -20.06
N THR A 208 9.66 5.34 -19.90
CA THR A 208 10.13 4.36 -18.90
C THR A 208 10.33 2.98 -19.53
N PRO A 209 11.39 2.23 -19.18
CA PRO A 209 11.61 0.89 -19.71
C PRO A 209 10.48 -0.07 -19.30
N GLY A 210 10.00 -0.86 -20.26
CA GLY A 210 9.11 -1.99 -19.94
C GLY A 210 9.86 -3.09 -19.20
N HIS A 211 9.33 -3.55 -18.05
CA HIS A 211 9.87 -4.73 -17.37
C HIS A 211 9.50 -6.01 -18.12
N ARG A 212 10.48 -6.91 -18.31
CA ARG A 212 10.25 -8.25 -18.89
C ARG A 212 9.52 -9.21 -17.93
N ASP A 213 9.48 -8.89 -16.63
CA ASP A 213 8.81 -9.70 -15.61
C ASP A 213 7.46 -9.06 -15.25
N PRO A 214 6.32 -9.71 -15.56
CA PRO A 214 4.98 -9.23 -15.23
C PRO A 214 4.66 -9.29 -13.73
N LYS A 215 5.66 -9.44 -12.85
CA LYS A 215 5.53 -9.29 -11.39
C LYS A 215 6.34 -8.12 -10.82
N ARG A 216 7.11 -7.43 -11.65
CA ARG A 216 7.94 -6.27 -11.26
C ARG A 216 7.42 -5.04 -11.99
N TYR A 217 6.48 -4.33 -11.37
CA TYR A 217 5.89 -3.10 -11.88
C TYR A 217 6.33 -1.90 -11.04
N GLY A 218 6.55 -0.75 -11.66
CA GLY A 218 6.86 0.51 -10.98
C GLY A 218 8.22 1.12 -11.35
N ILE A 219 8.47 2.30 -10.78
CA ILE A 219 9.72 3.05 -10.92
C ILE A 219 10.76 2.40 -10.01
N ALA A 220 11.83 1.89 -10.62
CA ALA A 220 12.92 1.19 -9.93
C ALA A 220 14.03 2.12 -9.40
N ALA A 221 13.82 3.44 -9.44
CA ALA A 221 14.69 4.38 -8.76
C ALA A 221 14.60 4.16 -7.24
N PHE A 222 15.74 4.19 -6.54
CA PHE A 222 15.83 4.00 -5.07
C PHE A 222 15.47 2.61 -4.54
N ARG A 223 15.69 1.56 -5.34
CA ARG A 223 15.58 0.15 -4.91
C ARG A 223 16.59 -0.19 -3.80
N ASP A 224 16.26 -1.22 -3.03
CA ASP A 224 17.14 -1.82 -2.01
C ASP A 224 17.45 -0.89 -0.80
N GLY A 225 16.60 0.11 -0.55
CA GLY A 225 16.62 0.92 0.68
C GLY A 225 16.04 0.17 1.88
N ASP A 226 16.90 -0.48 2.65
CA ASP A 226 16.52 -1.28 3.82
C ASP A 226 16.53 -0.45 5.12
N TYR A 227 15.65 -0.80 6.06
CA TYR A 227 15.63 -0.26 7.41
C TYR A 227 15.58 -1.42 8.41
N SER A 228 16.41 -1.33 9.44
CA SER A 228 16.48 -2.33 10.52
C SER A 228 15.20 -2.44 11.35
N ASN A 229 14.33 -1.42 11.34
CA ASN A 229 13.15 -1.33 12.21
C ASN A 229 12.02 -0.47 11.58
N GLY A 230 10.80 -0.99 11.58
CA GLY A 230 9.61 -0.35 11.01
C GLY A 230 9.19 0.94 11.70
N ALA A 231 9.30 1.04 13.03
CA ALA A 231 9.04 2.28 13.78
C ALA A 231 10.08 3.37 13.46
N ARG A 232 11.29 3.01 13.02
CA ARG A 232 12.23 3.97 12.45
C ARG A 232 11.77 4.43 11.07
N PHE A 233 11.42 3.50 10.18
CA PHE A 233 10.92 3.85 8.85
C PHE A 233 9.68 4.76 8.92
N GLU A 234 8.72 4.45 9.80
CA GLU A 234 7.56 5.31 10.06
C GLU A 234 7.96 6.73 10.48
N ARG A 235 8.97 6.87 11.36
CA ARG A 235 9.49 8.19 11.76
C ARG A 235 10.17 8.95 10.62
N VAL A 236 10.81 8.25 9.68
CA VAL A 236 11.46 8.86 8.51
C VAL A 236 10.41 9.38 7.53
N ILE A 237 9.34 8.63 7.26
CA ILE A 237 8.33 9.04 6.26
C ILE A 237 7.32 10.04 6.79
N THR A 238 7.09 10.09 8.11
CA THR A 238 6.00 10.89 8.72
C THR A 238 6.14 12.40 8.50
N PRO A 239 7.33 13.03 8.63
CA PRO A 239 7.52 14.45 8.32
C PRO A 239 7.11 14.83 6.90
N HIS A 240 7.15 13.88 5.97
CA HIS A 240 6.75 14.07 4.57
C HIS A 240 5.27 13.71 4.31
N GLY A 241 4.48 13.50 5.37
CA GLY A 241 3.08 13.08 5.26
C GLY A 241 2.90 11.60 4.90
N GLY A 242 3.98 10.81 4.90
CA GLY A 242 3.93 9.38 4.57
C GLY A 242 3.15 8.55 5.60
N ARG A 243 2.40 7.55 5.12
CA ARG A 243 1.62 6.63 5.97
C ARG A 243 1.73 5.20 5.47
N ILE A 244 1.95 4.24 6.37
CA ILE A 244 1.99 2.81 6.03
C ILE A 244 0.57 2.24 6.09
N SER A 245 0.18 1.50 5.05
CA SER A 245 -1.03 0.70 4.97
C SER A 245 -0.69 -0.65 4.35
N GLY A 246 -0.81 -1.72 5.14
CA GLY A 246 -0.38 -3.06 4.74
C GLY A 246 1.12 -3.10 4.37
N GLU A 247 1.41 -3.60 3.18
CA GLU A 247 2.77 -3.69 2.62
C GLU A 247 3.13 -2.47 1.76
N THR A 248 2.52 -1.30 2.01
CA THR A 248 2.77 -0.11 1.20
C THR A 248 2.80 1.18 2.01
N ALA A 249 3.61 2.17 1.60
CA ALA A 249 3.57 3.52 2.14
C ALA A 249 2.97 4.50 1.13
N HIS A 250 2.07 5.37 1.58
CA HIS A 250 1.35 6.34 0.77
C HIS A 250 1.77 7.77 1.10
N PHE A 251 1.91 8.58 0.08
CA PHE A 251 2.27 10.00 0.13
C PHE A 251 1.30 10.78 -0.76
N SER A 252 1.09 12.05 -0.42
CA SER A 252 0.30 12.98 -1.22
C SER A 252 1.16 14.18 -1.58
N VAL A 253 1.34 14.41 -2.87
CA VAL A 253 2.18 15.51 -3.39
C VAL A 253 1.28 16.62 -3.93
N PRO A 254 1.08 17.71 -3.18
CA PRO A 254 0.22 18.83 -3.60
C PRO A 254 0.91 19.71 -4.64
N VAL A 255 0.27 19.94 -5.78
CA VAL A 255 0.75 20.82 -6.85
C VAL A 255 -0.42 21.56 -7.48
N ALA A 256 -0.32 22.89 -7.59
CA ALA A 256 -1.27 23.73 -8.31
C ALA A 256 -2.76 23.41 -7.99
N GLY A 257 -3.06 23.16 -6.72
CA GLY A 257 -4.43 22.86 -6.26
C GLY A 257 -4.89 21.42 -6.45
N ARG A 258 -4.05 20.51 -6.98
CA ARG A 258 -4.34 19.06 -7.04
C ARG A 258 -3.38 18.28 -6.15
N ALA A 259 -3.81 17.13 -5.66
CA ALA A 259 -2.96 16.22 -4.88
C ALA A 259 -2.70 14.96 -5.70
N TYR A 260 -1.42 14.62 -5.89
CA TYR A 260 -1.00 13.45 -6.63
C TYR A 260 -0.53 12.37 -5.65
N GLY A 261 -1.20 11.22 -5.66
CA GLY A 261 -0.85 10.10 -4.81
C GLY A 261 0.41 9.38 -5.31
N MET A 262 1.38 9.22 -4.42
CA MET A 262 2.60 8.45 -4.64
C MET A 262 2.65 7.32 -3.62
N GLN A 263 3.01 6.11 -4.06
CA GLN A 263 3.02 4.92 -3.22
C GLN A 263 4.35 4.16 -3.36
N LEU A 264 4.82 3.62 -2.24
CA LEU A 264 5.98 2.74 -2.16
C LEU A 264 5.55 1.33 -1.79
N ASP A 265 6.00 0.34 -2.55
CA ASP A 265 5.88 -1.08 -2.19
C ASP A 265 6.95 -1.44 -1.15
N LEU A 266 6.51 -2.02 -0.04
CA LEU A 266 7.34 -2.39 1.11
C LEU A 266 7.29 -3.90 1.36
N ARG A 267 8.32 -4.42 2.02
CA ARG A 267 8.16 -5.60 2.88
C ARG A 267 8.02 -5.11 4.32
N TYR A 268 6.80 -5.07 4.85
CA TYR A 268 6.51 -4.55 6.18
C TYR A 268 5.66 -5.56 6.97
N GLN A 269 6.15 -6.00 8.13
CA GLN A 269 5.47 -6.96 9.00
C GLN A 269 5.08 -6.35 10.37
N GLY A 270 5.35 -5.07 10.57
CA GLY A 270 5.03 -4.33 11.78
C GLY A 270 6.17 -3.41 12.27
N PRO A 271 5.92 -2.60 13.32
CA PRO A 271 6.87 -1.60 13.80
C PRO A 271 8.20 -2.17 14.30
N GLU A 272 8.23 -3.41 14.78
CA GLU A 272 9.44 -4.07 15.30
C GLU A 272 10.20 -4.88 14.22
N SER A 273 9.68 -4.93 12.99
CA SER A 273 10.27 -5.71 11.89
C SER A 273 11.12 -4.84 10.97
N PRO A 274 12.14 -5.41 10.30
CA PRO A 274 12.84 -4.72 9.21
C PRO A 274 11.89 -4.35 8.07
N VAL A 275 12.24 -3.31 7.33
CA VAL A 275 11.47 -2.82 6.17
C VAL A 275 12.39 -2.76 4.95
N SER A 276 11.95 -3.32 3.83
CA SER A 276 12.63 -3.17 2.54
C SER A 276 11.75 -2.38 1.57
N VAL A 277 12.26 -1.29 1.02
CA VAL A 277 11.59 -0.49 -0.02
C VAL A 277 11.91 -1.10 -1.39
N ASN A 278 10.88 -1.42 -2.18
CA ASN A 278 11.04 -2.10 -3.48
C ASN A 278 10.84 -1.15 -4.67
N HIS A 279 9.60 -0.75 -4.95
CA HIS A 279 9.23 0.03 -6.13
C HIS A 279 8.38 1.23 -5.73
N CYS A 280 8.49 2.33 -6.49
CA CYS A 280 7.62 3.49 -6.38
C CYS A 280 6.61 3.52 -7.54
N TYR A 281 5.39 3.99 -7.30
CA TYR A 281 4.42 4.27 -8.34
C TYR A 281 3.51 5.44 -7.99
N TRP A 282 2.89 6.01 -9.02
CA TRP A 282 1.88 7.06 -8.90
C TRP A 282 0.49 6.46 -9.08
N ASP A 283 -0.50 7.02 -8.38
CA ASP A 283 -1.90 6.61 -8.51
C ASP A 283 -2.36 6.69 -9.98
N GLY A 284 -3.02 5.63 -10.45
CA GLY A 284 -3.46 5.51 -11.86
C GLY A 284 -2.36 5.19 -12.88
N ALA A 285 -1.09 5.02 -12.44
CA ALA A 285 0.06 4.75 -13.30
C ALA A 285 0.85 3.48 -12.95
N ARG A 286 0.26 2.57 -12.14
CA ARG A 286 0.94 1.37 -11.60
C ARG A 286 1.54 0.43 -12.67
N ASP A 287 0.88 0.32 -13.82
CA ASP A 287 1.26 -0.60 -14.91
C ASP A 287 1.67 0.13 -16.22
N ARG A 288 1.91 1.45 -16.16
CA ARG A 288 2.23 2.23 -17.36
C ARG A 288 3.71 2.09 -17.71
N THR A 289 4.00 1.61 -18.92
CA THR A 289 5.36 1.50 -19.48
C THR A 289 5.41 2.16 -20.86
N GLY A 290 6.61 2.52 -21.32
CA GLY A 290 6.78 3.15 -22.62
C GLY A 290 6.81 4.67 -22.59
N LEU A 291 6.65 5.28 -23.77
CA LEU A 291 6.61 6.73 -23.98
C LEU A 291 5.34 7.33 -23.33
N GLY A 292 5.48 8.47 -22.66
CA GLY A 292 4.37 9.18 -22.03
C GLY A 292 3.76 8.48 -20.81
N ALA A 293 4.39 7.42 -20.28
CA ALA A 293 3.88 6.64 -19.15
C ALA A 293 3.50 7.49 -17.93
N TYR A 294 4.23 8.59 -17.71
CA TYR A 294 4.03 9.51 -16.59
C TYR A 294 3.56 10.91 -17.01
N ASP A 295 3.01 11.09 -18.22
CA ASP A 295 2.56 12.41 -18.67
C ASP A 295 1.45 13.01 -17.81
N THR A 296 0.64 12.14 -17.19
CA THR A 296 -0.40 12.54 -16.23
C THR A 296 0.14 13.01 -14.88
N VAL A 297 1.44 12.84 -14.59
CA VAL A 297 2.10 13.29 -13.36
C VAL A 297 2.84 14.60 -13.64
N PRO A 298 2.41 15.77 -13.12
CA PRO A 298 3.08 17.04 -13.38
C PRO A 298 4.57 17.04 -13.00
N ARG A 299 5.39 17.79 -13.73
CA ARG A 299 6.85 17.88 -13.48
C ARG A 299 7.19 18.33 -12.05
N VAL A 300 6.39 19.24 -11.49
CA VAL A 300 6.54 19.66 -10.07
C VAL A 300 6.24 18.52 -9.12
N ALA A 301 5.14 17.79 -9.34
CA ALA A 301 4.74 16.68 -8.47
C ALA A 301 5.80 15.58 -8.50
N TRP A 302 6.30 15.28 -9.69
CA TRP A 302 7.42 14.39 -9.88
C TRP A 302 8.67 14.86 -9.11
N SER A 303 9.10 16.11 -9.31
CA SER A 303 10.30 16.63 -8.66
C SER A 303 10.21 16.60 -7.12
N GLU A 304 9.08 17.04 -6.57
CA GLU A 304 8.87 17.06 -5.11
C GLU A 304 8.67 15.66 -4.53
N GLY A 305 7.97 14.77 -5.24
CA GLY A 305 7.84 13.36 -4.83
C GLY A 305 9.20 12.68 -4.77
N PHE A 306 10.04 12.87 -5.79
CA PHE A 306 11.38 12.29 -5.82
C PHE A 306 12.35 12.91 -4.82
N ARG A 307 12.20 14.19 -4.47
CA ARG A 307 12.95 14.79 -3.36
C ARG A 307 12.61 14.12 -2.03
N VAL A 308 11.32 13.87 -1.75
CA VAL A 308 10.90 13.11 -0.57
C VAL A 308 11.48 11.70 -0.59
N LEU A 309 11.44 11.01 -1.73
CA LEU A 309 12.02 9.67 -1.85
C LEU A 309 13.53 9.65 -1.65
N ALA A 310 14.25 10.64 -2.16
CA ALA A 310 15.68 10.78 -1.96
C ALA A 310 16.04 10.98 -0.48
N GLU A 311 15.32 11.87 0.22
CA GLU A 311 15.50 12.10 1.66
C GLU A 311 15.18 10.86 2.51
N ILE A 312 14.19 10.06 2.10
CA ILE A 312 13.91 8.76 2.70
C ILE A 312 15.09 7.82 2.42
N TYR A 313 15.44 7.63 1.14
CA TYR A 313 16.48 6.73 0.69
C TYR A 313 17.80 7.02 1.39
N ASP A 314 18.26 8.26 1.47
CA ASP A 314 19.56 8.62 2.08
C ASP A 314 19.62 8.37 3.61
N GLN A 315 18.51 7.98 4.24
CA GLN A 315 18.44 7.57 5.66
C GLN A 315 18.36 6.05 5.88
N HIS A 316 18.50 5.26 4.81
CA HIS A 316 18.51 3.79 4.86
C HIS A 316 19.67 3.24 5.71
N ASP A 317 19.50 1.99 6.16
CA ASP A 317 20.54 1.20 6.82
C ASP A 317 21.31 0.35 5.79
N ASP A 318 22.52 -0.09 6.15
CA ASP A 318 23.22 -1.10 5.36
C ASP A 318 22.31 -2.33 5.15
N PRO A 319 22.33 -2.95 3.94
CA PRO A 319 21.37 -3.97 3.56
C PRO A 319 21.31 -5.10 4.58
N TYR A 320 20.11 -5.35 5.11
CA TYR A 320 19.88 -6.33 6.19
C TYR A 320 20.13 -7.77 5.70
N ASN A 321 20.03 -7.98 4.39
CA ASN A 321 20.15 -9.29 3.76
C ASN A 321 21.28 -9.23 2.72
N GLY A 322 22.51 -9.59 3.12
CA GLY A 322 23.71 -9.62 2.27
C GLY A 322 23.67 -10.64 1.10
N ALA A 323 22.50 -10.90 0.52
CA ALA A 323 22.23 -11.99 -0.41
C ALA A 323 21.80 -11.57 -1.82
N SER A 324 21.84 -10.29 -2.20
CA SER A 324 21.46 -9.87 -3.56
C SER A 324 22.15 -8.60 -4.04
N ALA A 325 23.43 -8.67 -4.37
CA ALA A 325 24.06 -7.63 -5.17
C ALA A 325 25.09 -8.24 -6.13
N ARG A 326 24.62 -8.66 -7.31
CA ARG A 326 25.50 -8.83 -8.49
C ARG A 326 25.94 -7.48 -9.06
N THR A 327 25.38 -6.37 -8.56
CA THR A 327 25.67 -4.98 -8.96
C THR A 327 25.91 -4.15 -7.71
N PRO A 328 26.96 -3.31 -7.65
CA PRO A 328 27.16 -2.37 -6.54
C PRO A 328 25.93 -1.46 -6.36
N MET A 329 25.56 -1.17 -5.12
CA MET A 329 24.51 -0.20 -4.83
C MET A 329 25.02 1.20 -5.17
N PRO A 330 24.17 2.10 -5.71
CA PRO A 330 24.53 3.50 -5.88
C PRO A 330 24.94 4.12 -4.54
N ALA A 331 25.90 5.05 -4.57
CA ALA A 331 26.45 5.65 -3.35
C ALA A 331 25.45 6.57 -2.62
N ASP A 332 24.54 7.19 -3.37
CA ASP A 332 23.52 8.11 -2.87
C ASP A 332 22.30 8.14 -3.82
N SER A 333 21.25 8.85 -3.40
CA SER A 333 20.05 9.08 -4.19
C SER A 333 20.34 9.71 -5.56
N THR A 334 21.30 10.62 -5.68
CA THR A 334 21.61 11.28 -6.96
C THR A 334 22.14 10.26 -7.98
N ALA A 335 23.10 9.43 -7.58
CA ALA A 335 23.64 8.36 -8.42
C ALA A 335 22.56 7.35 -8.83
N ALA A 336 21.72 6.92 -7.88
CA ALA A 336 20.63 5.98 -8.14
C ALA A 336 19.64 6.51 -9.20
N TYR A 337 19.34 7.80 -9.14
CA TYR A 337 18.41 8.42 -10.07
C TYR A 337 19.02 8.65 -11.45
N GLN A 338 20.31 8.98 -11.52
CA GLN A 338 21.03 9.09 -12.80
C GLN A 338 21.06 7.76 -13.55
N GLU A 339 21.31 6.64 -12.85
CA GLU A 339 21.22 5.30 -13.46
C GLU A 339 19.82 5.02 -14.04
N PHE A 340 18.78 5.42 -13.31
CA PHE A 340 17.39 5.32 -13.77
C PHE A 340 17.15 6.16 -15.04
N LEU A 341 17.61 7.42 -15.07
CA LEU A 341 17.48 8.28 -16.25
C LEU A 341 18.24 7.73 -17.47
N VAL A 342 19.44 7.17 -17.26
CA VAL A 342 20.22 6.51 -18.32
C VAL A 342 19.46 5.31 -18.89
N ALA A 343 18.82 4.49 -18.04
CA ALA A 343 17.99 3.38 -18.48
C ALA A 343 16.76 3.85 -19.28
N CYS A 344 16.09 4.92 -18.84
CA CYS A 344 14.99 5.54 -19.56
C CYS A 344 15.42 6.06 -20.95
N ALA A 345 16.56 6.75 -21.02
CA ALA A 345 17.10 7.28 -22.27
C ALA A 345 17.50 6.15 -23.25
N ALA A 346 18.15 5.11 -22.75
CA ALA A 346 18.49 3.93 -23.54
C ALA A 346 17.25 3.25 -24.12
N TYR A 347 16.17 3.15 -23.33
CA TYR A 347 14.89 2.61 -23.79
C TYR A 347 14.23 3.51 -24.84
N ALA A 348 14.18 4.83 -24.61
CA ALA A 348 13.61 5.78 -25.57
C ALA A 348 14.31 5.70 -26.95
N ALA A 349 15.63 5.45 -26.97
CA ALA A 349 16.40 5.28 -28.20
C ALA A 349 16.07 4.01 -29.01
N THR A 350 15.34 3.05 -28.43
CA THR A 350 14.97 1.78 -29.10
C THR A 350 13.63 1.81 -29.85
N GLY A 351 12.85 2.90 -29.74
CA GLY A 351 11.56 3.08 -30.42
C GLY A 351 11.52 4.30 -31.36
N PRO A 352 10.52 4.43 -32.26
CA PRO A 352 10.36 5.63 -33.06
C PRO A 352 10.04 6.84 -32.18
N ALA A 353 10.69 7.98 -32.45
CA ALA A 353 10.44 9.25 -31.76
C ALA A 353 9.00 9.73 -32.02
N PRO A 354 8.18 10.03 -30.98
CA PRO A 354 6.84 10.55 -31.19
C PRO A 354 6.84 12.08 -31.35
N ALA A 355 5.85 12.56 -32.11
CA ALA A 355 5.42 13.95 -32.03
C ALA A 355 4.75 14.20 -30.68
N ASP A 356 4.98 15.38 -30.07
CA ASP A 356 4.38 15.79 -28.80
C ASP A 356 2.86 15.53 -28.82
N PRO A 357 2.33 14.55 -28.06
CA PRO A 357 0.90 14.48 -27.85
C PRO A 357 0.51 15.75 -27.07
N PRO A 358 -0.61 16.42 -27.42
CA PRO A 358 -1.06 17.56 -26.65
C PRO A 358 -1.30 17.11 -25.22
N ALA A 359 -0.63 17.76 -24.27
CA ALA A 359 -0.92 17.57 -22.85
C ALA A 359 -2.43 17.76 -22.66
N PRO A 360 -3.13 16.86 -21.95
CA PRO A 360 -4.53 17.09 -21.62
C PRO A 360 -4.62 18.46 -20.92
N PRO A 361 -5.61 19.30 -21.27
CA PRO A 361 -5.77 20.59 -20.62
C PRO A 361 -5.89 20.34 -19.12
N VAL A 362 -4.94 20.88 -18.35
CA VAL A 362 -5.03 20.86 -16.90
C VAL A 362 -6.13 21.83 -16.54
N GLU A 363 -7.33 21.31 -16.34
CA GLU A 363 -8.45 22.12 -15.86
C GLU A 363 -8.02 22.79 -14.54
N ARG A 364 -8.13 24.11 -14.49
CA ARG A 364 -7.72 24.93 -13.35
C ARG A 364 -8.32 24.33 -12.08
N ALA A 365 -7.47 24.04 -11.08
CA ALA A 365 -7.95 23.52 -9.81
C ALA A 365 -8.95 24.50 -9.18
N ALA A 366 -9.96 23.96 -8.52
CA ALA A 366 -10.94 24.78 -7.82
C ALA A 366 -10.24 25.63 -6.73
N ASP A 367 -10.69 26.87 -6.56
CA ASP A 367 -10.11 27.85 -5.62
C ASP A 367 -9.92 27.27 -4.21
N GLY A 368 -10.91 26.53 -3.70
CA GLY A 368 -10.83 25.89 -2.38
C GLY A 368 -9.73 24.82 -2.24
N GLN A 369 -9.27 24.22 -3.33
CA GLN A 369 -8.12 23.28 -3.29
C GLN A 369 -6.79 24.04 -3.33
N LEU A 370 -6.69 25.11 -4.14
CA LEU A 370 -5.52 26.01 -4.16
C LEU A 370 -5.27 26.62 -2.78
N LEU A 371 -6.33 27.14 -2.15
CA LEU A 371 -6.26 27.75 -0.82
C LEU A 371 -5.76 26.77 0.26
N ARG A 372 -6.23 25.51 0.24
CA ARG A 372 -5.76 24.45 1.17
C ARG A 372 -4.28 24.10 0.98
N GLN A 373 -3.71 24.41 -0.20
CA GLN A 373 -2.29 24.23 -0.47
C GLN A 373 -1.45 25.46 -0.09
N GLY A 374 -2.04 26.50 0.50
CA GLY A 374 -1.32 27.71 0.92
C GLY A 374 -1.29 28.82 -0.12
N ALA A 375 -2.11 28.72 -1.17
CA ALA A 375 -2.27 29.80 -2.14
C ALA A 375 -2.93 31.02 -1.47
N VAL A 376 -2.68 32.20 -2.03
CA VAL A 376 -3.43 33.40 -1.71
C VAL A 376 -4.18 33.82 -2.96
N LEU A 377 -5.49 33.96 -2.87
CA LEU A 377 -6.30 34.41 -4.01
C LEU A 377 -6.58 35.91 -3.92
N SER A 378 -6.92 36.53 -5.06
CA SER A 378 -7.21 37.96 -5.17
C SER A 378 -8.25 38.37 -4.14
N ALA A 379 -8.14 39.53 -3.49
CA ALA A 379 -9.14 40.00 -2.54
C ALA A 379 -10.49 40.41 -3.19
N GLN A 380 -10.54 40.55 -4.51
CA GLN A 380 -11.68 41.14 -5.23
C GLN A 380 -12.87 40.19 -5.43
N ASP A 381 -12.64 38.88 -5.46
CA ASP A 381 -13.74 37.90 -5.61
C ASP A 381 -14.52 37.69 -4.30
N ALA A 382 -15.71 37.09 -4.38
CA ALA A 382 -16.49 36.76 -3.19
C ALA A 382 -15.82 35.64 -2.38
N ALA A 383 -15.83 35.74 -1.04
CA ALA A 383 -15.35 34.69 -0.16
C ALA A 383 -16.44 33.64 0.08
N ASP A 384 -16.11 32.36 -0.10
CA ASP A 384 -16.97 31.24 0.32
C ASP A 384 -16.82 30.93 1.82
N ASP A 385 -17.70 30.11 2.39
CA ASP A 385 -17.71 29.70 3.82
C ASP A 385 -16.38 29.09 4.33
N GLY A 386 -15.55 28.55 3.44
CA GLY A 386 -14.25 27.96 3.73
C GLY A 386 -13.04 28.89 3.59
N GLN A 387 -13.27 30.17 3.25
CA GLN A 387 -12.23 31.17 3.00
C GLN A 387 -12.22 32.25 4.08
N GLU A 388 -11.10 32.93 4.24
CA GLU A 388 -10.99 34.08 5.13
C GLU A 388 -10.11 35.18 4.54
N PRO A 389 -10.44 36.47 4.75
CA PRO A 389 -9.56 37.57 4.35
C PRO A 389 -8.20 37.50 5.06
N LEU A 390 -7.13 37.63 4.29
CA LEU A 390 -5.77 37.82 4.77
C LEU A 390 -5.45 39.31 4.79
N THR A 391 -4.99 39.82 5.94
CA THR A 391 -4.63 41.22 6.12
C THR A 391 -3.14 41.40 6.37
N ALA A 392 -2.59 42.51 5.86
CA ALA A 392 -1.26 42.99 6.18
C ALA A 392 -1.36 44.00 7.32
N ARG A 393 -0.98 43.59 8.53
CA ARG A 393 -0.94 44.46 9.71
C ARG A 393 0.45 45.06 9.86
N ARG A 394 0.50 46.39 10.02
CA ARG A 394 1.75 47.13 10.13
C ARG A 394 2.00 47.54 11.57
N TYR A 395 3.26 47.47 11.98
CA TYR A 395 3.67 47.89 13.32
C TYR A 395 4.80 48.90 13.24
N ALA A 396 4.60 50.04 13.88
CA ALA A 396 5.64 51.03 14.12
C ALA A 396 6.60 50.49 15.19
N CYS A 397 7.88 50.61 14.89
CA CYS A 397 8.95 50.03 15.69
C CYS A 397 10.18 50.93 15.58
N GLY A 398 10.66 51.45 16.71
CA GLY A 398 11.87 52.29 16.76
C GLY A 398 13.18 51.52 16.58
N TRP A 399 13.13 50.22 16.26
CA TRP A 399 14.31 49.38 16.07
C TRP A 399 14.77 49.25 14.61
N PHE A 400 13.94 49.67 13.65
CA PHE A 400 14.29 49.65 12.23
C PHE A 400 14.71 51.03 11.73
N ASP A 401 15.53 51.06 10.68
CA ASP A 401 15.92 52.29 9.99
C ASP A 401 14.71 53.04 9.40
N ASP A 402 14.87 54.35 9.20
CA ASP A 402 13.82 55.22 8.65
C ASP A 402 13.25 54.66 7.34
N GLY A 403 11.95 54.37 7.34
CA GLY A 403 11.21 53.88 6.17
C GLY A 403 10.87 52.38 6.18
N HIS A 404 11.51 51.58 7.03
CA HIS A 404 11.11 50.17 7.21
C HIS A 404 9.95 50.03 8.19
N ARG A 405 9.07 49.05 7.93
CA ARG A 405 7.91 48.74 8.78
C ARG A 405 7.80 47.24 8.92
N LEU A 406 7.47 46.77 10.12
CA LEU A 406 7.15 45.37 10.31
C LEU A 406 5.74 45.09 9.78
N VAL A 407 5.60 44.08 8.94
CA VAL A 407 4.34 43.70 8.29
C VAL A 407 4.04 42.22 8.56
N ARG A 408 3.00 41.97 9.37
CA ARG A 408 2.51 40.62 9.68
C ARG A 408 1.32 40.29 8.81
N LEU A 409 1.40 39.15 8.12
CA LEU A 409 0.27 38.57 7.40
C LEU A 409 -0.56 37.74 8.37
N VAL A 410 -1.76 38.20 8.69
CA VAL A 410 -2.68 37.54 9.63
C VAL A 410 -4.08 37.47 9.05
N THR A 411 -4.84 36.44 9.40
CA THR A 411 -6.24 36.39 8.99
C THR A 411 -7.04 37.44 9.77
N ALA A 412 -8.13 37.95 9.17
CA ALA A 412 -8.94 38.99 9.78
C ALA A 412 -9.39 38.63 11.22
N ARG A 413 -9.78 37.37 11.49
CA ARG A 413 -10.13 36.92 12.85
C ARG A 413 -8.99 36.93 13.87
N ALA A 414 -7.75 36.86 13.42
CA ALA A 414 -6.56 36.80 14.27
C ALA A 414 -5.94 38.18 14.47
N GLY A 415 -6.33 39.20 13.68
CA GLY A 415 -5.69 40.51 13.67
C GLY A 415 -5.67 41.22 15.04
N LEU A 416 -6.79 41.23 15.76
CA LEU A 416 -6.83 41.84 17.10
C LEU A 416 -5.95 41.09 18.11
N ALA A 417 -5.88 39.76 18.00
CA ALA A 417 -5.02 38.96 18.86
C ALA A 417 -3.54 39.21 18.55
N GLU A 418 -3.19 39.39 17.28
CA GLU A 418 -1.84 39.77 16.86
C GLU A 418 -1.45 41.14 17.44
N ASP A 419 -2.35 42.12 17.40
CA ASP A 419 -2.09 43.45 17.99
C ASP A 419 -1.85 43.39 19.49
N VAL A 420 -2.59 42.53 20.21
CA VAL A 420 -2.37 42.31 21.64
C VAL A 420 -0.97 41.73 21.89
N VAL A 421 -0.53 40.77 21.08
CA VAL A 421 0.83 40.20 21.17
C VAL A 421 1.89 41.26 20.85
N ALA A 422 1.73 41.98 19.74
CA ALA A 422 2.66 43.02 19.30
C ALA A 422 2.78 44.14 20.35
N SER A 423 1.66 44.58 20.92
CA SER A 423 1.62 45.59 21.99
C SER A 423 2.28 45.09 23.28
N ALA A 424 2.13 43.81 23.62
CA ALA A 424 2.81 43.20 24.75
C ALA A 424 4.33 43.12 24.58
N LEU A 425 4.82 43.15 23.33
CA LEU A 425 6.24 43.21 22.96
C LEU A 425 6.76 44.65 22.74
N GLY A 426 5.92 45.66 22.96
CA GLY A 426 6.29 47.07 22.84
C GLY A 426 6.23 47.64 21.41
N LEU A 427 5.57 46.93 20.49
CA LEU A 427 5.29 47.41 19.13
C LEU A 427 3.96 48.17 19.10
N THR A 428 3.84 49.17 18.23
CA THR A 428 2.60 49.95 18.11
C THR A 428 1.88 49.62 16.81
N PRO A 429 0.64 49.10 16.84
CA PRO A 429 -0.15 48.86 15.64
C PRO A 429 -0.41 50.15 14.86
N GLU A 430 -0.20 50.12 13.54
CA GLU A 430 -0.54 51.21 12.63
C GLU A 430 -1.90 50.91 11.97
N GLY A 431 -2.93 51.68 12.32
CA GLY A 431 -4.29 51.49 11.82
C GLY A 431 -5.11 50.41 12.56
N ALA A 432 -6.42 50.36 12.32
CA ALA A 432 -7.34 49.51 13.09
C ALA A 432 -7.51 48.08 12.51
N ASP A 433 -7.55 47.92 11.18
CA ASP A 433 -8.01 46.66 10.56
C ASP A 433 -6.97 45.96 9.65
N GLY A 434 -5.89 46.66 9.25
CA GLY A 434 -4.91 46.18 8.27
C GLY A 434 -5.46 46.14 6.84
N ASP A 435 -4.58 46.16 5.84
CA ASP A 435 -5.01 46.13 4.44
C ASP A 435 -5.34 44.71 4.01
N VAL A 436 -6.49 44.47 3.38
CA VAL A 436 -6.82 43.15 2.83
C VAL A 436 -5.96 42.89 1.58
N VAL A 437 -5.07 41.90 1.66
CA VAL A 437 -4.11 41.57 0.60
C VAL A 437 -4.48 40.32 -0.19
N GLY A 438 -5.51 39.59 0.24
CA GLY A 438 -6.03 38.42 -0.45
C GLY A 438 -6.98 37.59 0.41
N ARG A 439 -7.29 36.38 -0.05
CA ARG A 439 -8.04 35.37 0.70
C ARG A 439 -7.18 34.12 0.89
N VAL A 440 -7.33 33.47 2.05
CA VAL A 440 -6.67 32.21 2.42
C VAL A 440 -7.68 31.17 2.87
N HIS A 441 -7.25 29.91 3.00
CA HIS A 441 -8.06 28.88 3.63
C HIS A 441 -8.32 29.22 5.11
N LYS A 442 -9.54 28.94 5.58
CA LYS A 442 -9.93 29.11 6.97
C LYS A 442 -9.24 28.05 7.84
N GLU A 443 -8.13 28.41 8.47
CA GLU A 443 -7.39 27.52 9.38
C GLU A 443 -7.73 27.74 10.87
N PRO A 444 -7.52 26.73 11.73
CA PRO A 444 -7.57 26.89 13.18
C PRO A 444 -6.55 27.92 13.66
N ARG A 445 -6.96 28.85 14.53
CA ARG A 445 -6.06 29.88 15.08
C ARG A 445 -4.86 29.25 15.79
N GLY A 446 -3.68 29.86 15.68
CA GLY A 446 -2.48 29.47 16.43
C GLY A 446 -2.63 29.68 17.95
N PHE A 447 -1.68 29.15 18.74
CA PHE A 447 -1.72 29.20 20.21
C PHE A 447 -1.96 30.61 20.77
N LEU A 448 -1.11 31.58 20.42
CA LEU A 448 -1.24 32.95 20.93
C LEU A 448 -2.53 33.62 20.46
N ALA A 449 -2.94 33.39 19.21
CA ALA A 449 -4.17 33.93 18.66
C ALA A 449 -5.40 33.41 19.41
N ARG A 450 -5.44 32.11 19.74
CA ARG A 450 -6.51 31.52 20.58
C ARG A 450 -6.52 32.14 21.97
N VAL A 451 -5.37 32.18 22.64
CA VAL A 451 -5.27 32.70 24.01
C VAL A 451 -5.62 34.18 24.07
N CYS A 452 -5.08 35.02 23.19
CA CYS A 452 -5.32 36.46 23.23
C CYS A 452 -6.73 36.84 22.75
N THR A 453 -7.41 35.98 21.99
CA THR A 453 -8.85 36.13 21.72
C THR A 453 -9.67 35.91 22.98
N ALA A 454 -9.44 34.81 23.69
CA ALA A 454 -10.23 34.44 24.87
C ALA A 454 -9.83 35.22 26.14
N HIS A 455 -8.54 35.54 26.27
CA HIS A 455 -7.89 36.08 27.46
C HIS A 455 -6.82 37.12 27.06
N PRO A 456 -7.20 38.28 26.47
CA PRO A 456 -6.24 39.29 25.99
C PRO A 456 -5.29 39.80 27.08
N GLY A 457 -5.71 39.81 28.35
CA GLY A 457 -4.88 40.23 29.48
C GLY A 457 -3.76 39.24 29.87
N LEU A 458 -3.72 38.03 29.29
CA LEU A 458 -2.75 36.99 29.63
C LEU A 458 -1.67 36.78 28.55
N ALA A 459 -1.47 37.77 27.66
CA ALA A 459 -0.54 37.64 26.53
C ALA A 459 0.91 37.36 26.97
N ARG A 460 1.40 38.00 28.04
CA ARG A 460 2.77 37.80 28.53
C ARG A 460 2.96 36.40 29.13
N GLU A 461 1.98 35.96 29.92
CA GLU A 461 1.96 34.62 30.51
C GLU A 461 1.88 33.53 29.42
N ALA A 462 1.14 33.80 28.34
CA ALA A 462 1.09 32.92 27.17
C ALA A 462 2.45 32.86 26.45
N MET A 463 3.10 34.00 26.21
CA MET A 463 4.43 34.04 25.58
C MET A 463 5.49 33.28 26.39
N ALA A 464 5.39 33.29 27.73
CA ALA A 464 6.29 32.52 28.58
C ALA A 464 6.21 31.00 28.36
N LEU A 465 5.11 30.49 27.79
CA LEU A 465 4.93 29.08 27.42
C LEU A 465 5.59 28.72 26.07
N LEU A 466 6.03 29.69 25.26
CA LEU A 466 6.69 29.42 23.98
C LEU A 466 8.05 28.71 24.18
N THR A 467 8.82 29.09 25.21
CA THR A 467 10.10 28.43 25.50
C THR A 467 9.95 26.93 25.80
N PRO A 468 9.07 26.48 26.73
CA PRO A 468 8.86 25.06 26.94
C PRO A 468 8.21 24.37 25.72
N LEU A 469 7.39 25.06 24.91
CA LEU A 469 6.87 24.52 23.64
C LEU A 469 7.99 24.27 22.62
N ARG A 470 8.92 25.21 22.43
CA ARG A 470 10.09 25.02 21.54
C ARG A 470 10.95 23.84 21.97
N LYS A 471 11.22 23.70 23.27
CA LYS A 471 11.92 22.51 23.82
C LYS A 471 11.16 21.21 23.59
N CYS A 472 9.83 21.26 23.64
CA CYS A 472 8.99 20.12 23.29
C CYS A 472 9.18 19.77 21.81
N ALA A 473 9.15 20.76 20.92
CA ALA A 473 9.31 20.57 19.48
C ALA A 473 10.70 20.05 19.10
N GLU A 474 11.77 20.54 19.73
CA GLU A 474 13.13 20.04 19.54
C GLU A 474 13.29 18.57 19.97
N LEU A 475 12.65 18.18 21.08
CA LEU A 475 12.79 16.84 21.64
C LEU A 475 11.84 15.81 21.02
N ALA A 476 10.68 16.25 20.51
CA ALA A 476 9.61 15.37 20.06
C ALA A 476 10.00 14.41 18.92
N PRO A 477 10.76 14.80 17.89
CA PRO A 477 11.17 13.88 16.82
C PRO A 477 12.01 12.70 17.32
N ALA A 478 12.84 12.91 18.34
CA ALA A 478 13.72 11.88 18.88
C ALA A 478 13.08 11.09 20.04
N LYS A 479 12.37 11.78 20.95
CA LYS A 479 11.85 11.21 22.21
C LYS A 479 10.47 11.79 22.54
N PRO A 480 9.42 11.45 21.76
CA PRO A 480 8.10 12.09 21.86
C PRO A 480 7.45 11.92 23.23
N GLY A 481 7.54 10.73 23.85
CA GLY A 481 7.00 10.50 25.20
C GLY A 481 7.68 11.36 26.27
N ARG A 482 9.02 11.50 26.19
CA ARG A 482 9.78 12.36 27.12
C ARG A 482 9.46 13.83 26.90
N ALA A 483 9.27 14.26 25.65
CA ALA A 483 8.87 15.62 25.32
C ALA A 483 7.50 15.96 25.93
N ALA A 484 6.50 15.10 25.72
CA ALA A 484 5.17 15.23 26.28
C ALA A 484 5.20 15.31 27.82
N ASP A 485 5.94 14.42 28.49
CA ASP A 485 6.05 14.39 29.95
C ASP A 485 6.73 15.65 30.52
N GLN A 486 7.83 16.09 29.91
CA GLN A 486 8.55 17.28 30.33
C GLN A 486 7.71 18.54 30.13
N PHE A 487 7.05 18.64 28.97
CA PHE A 487 6.18 19.76 28.67
C PHE A 487 5.00 19.83 29.64
N THR A 488 4.30 18.72 29.88
CA THR A 488 3.15 18.69 30.79
C THR A 488 3.54 19.20 32.19
N LYS A 489 4.67 18.74 32.72
CA LYS A 489 5.19 19.20 34.03
C LYS A 489 5.53 20.70 34.01
N ALA A 490 6.15 21.18 32.93
CA ALA A 490 6.51 22.58 32.79
C ALA A 490 5.26 23.47 32.66
N ALA A 491 4.30 23.08 31.83
CA ALA A 491 3.03 23.79 31.61
C ALA A 491 2.23 23.86 32.91
N THR A 492 1.98 22.75 33.60
CA THR A 492 1.25 22.75 34.88
C THR A 492 1.89 23.66 35.92
N LYS A 493 3.23 23.72 35.98
CA LYS A 493 3.95 24.62 36.88
C LYS A 493 3.80 26.09 36.45
N ALA A 494 3.99 26.38 35.17
CA ALA A 494 3.93 27.74 34.63
C ALA A 494 2.52 28.34 34.73
N THR A 495 1.48 27.54 34.52
CA THR A 495 0.09 27.98 34.58
C THR A 495 -0.51 27.93 35.99
N GLY A 496 0.28 27.68 37.04
CA GLY A 496 -0.22 27.51 38.40
C GLY A 496 -1.01 28.73 38.92
N HIS A 497 -0.63 29.94 38.52
CA HIS A 497 -1.33 31.19 38.88
C HIS A 497 -2.32 31.67 37.81
N CYS A 498 -2.37 30.99 36.66
CA CYS A 498 -3.27 31.29 35.55
C CYS A 498 -3.81 29.98 34.91
N PRO A 499 -4.64 29.19 35.63
CA PRO A 499 -5.08 27.86 35.17
C PRO A 499 -5.81 27.86 33.82
N ALA A 500 -6.39 29.01 33.44
CA ALA A 500 -7.06 29.22 32.15
C ALA A 500 -6.15 28.95 30.93
N LEU A 501 -4.81 29.05 31.08
CA LEU A 501 -3.87 28.81 29.98
C LEU A 501 -3.56 27.33 29.75
N LEU A 502 -3.81 26.45 30.74
CA LEU A 502 -3.39 25.05 30.67
C LEU A 502 -4.02 24.27 29.51
N PRO A 503 -5.33 24.37 29.20
CA PRO A 503 -5.93 23.67 28.06
C PRO A 503 -5.28 24.08 26.73
N TYR A 504 -5.07 25.38 26.51
CA TYR A 504 -4.44 25.91 25.29
C TYR A 504 -2.99 25.45 25.13
N ALA A 505 -2.24 25.40 26.24
CA ALA A 505 -0.85 24.94 26.25
C ALA A 505 -0.75 23.45 25.90
N LEU A 506 -1.64 22.63 26.47
CA LEU A 506 -1.70 21.19 26.19
C LEU A 506 -2.14 20.92 24.75
N ASP A 507 -3.12 21.66 24.22
CA ASP A 507 -3.52 21.57 22.81
C ASP A 507 -2.36 21.89 21.87
N GLU A 508 -1.55 22.91 22.18
CA GLU A 508 -0.37 23.21 21.35
C GLU A 508 0.69 22.12 21.43
N ALA A 509 0.86 21.48 22.59
CA ALA A 509 1.73 20.31 22.70
C ALA A 509 1.19 19.08 21.96
N VAL A 510 -0.13 18.92 21.84
CA VAL A 510 -0.74 17.90 20.96
C VAL A 510 -0.28 18.11 19.52
N ARG A 511 -0.37 19.35 19.00
CA ARG A 511 0.12 19.69 17.65
C ARG A 511 1.58 19.35 17.46
N VAL A 512 2.42 19.78 18.40
CA VAL A 512 3.87 19.55 18.34
C VAL A 512 4.20 18.06 18.34
N VAL A 513 3.65 17.28 19.27
CA VAL A 513 3.99 15.85 19.42
C VAL A 513 3.36 14.99 18.33
N ALA A 514 2.13 15.30 17.90
CA ALA A 514 1.50 14.59 16.79
C ALA A 514 2.15 14.96 15.44
N GLY A 515 2.51 16.23 15.24
CA GLY A 515 3.24 16.72 14.07
C GLY A 515 4.65 16.12 13.96
N ALA A 516 5.31 15.84 15.09
CA ALA A 516 6.56 15.07 15.13
C ALA A 516 6.37 13.56 14.83
N GLY A 517 5.14 13.13 14.50
CA GLY A 517 4.81 11.79 14.05
C GLY A 517 4.39 10.81 15.14
N SER A 518 4.15 11.27 16.36
CA SER A 518 3.81 10.40 17.49
C SER A 518 2.40 10.64 18.01
N ALA A 519 1.39 10.37 17.18
CA ALA A 519 -0.03 10.43 17.56
C ALA A 519 -0.35 9.66 18.86
N ALA A 520 0.29 8.51 19.09
CA ALA A 520 0.12 7.72 20.29
C ALA A 520 0.48 8.49 21.58
N MET A 521 1.56 9.27 21.56
CA MET A 521 1.99 10.09 22.71
C MET A 521 1.23 11.43 22.80
N ALA A 522 0.60 11.87 21.71
CA ALA A 522 -0.24 13.06 21.70
C ALA A 522 -1.64 12.82 22.31
N ARG A 523 -2.19 11.59 22.20
CA ARG A 523 -3.52 11.24 22.74
C ARG A 523 -3.68 11.57 24.24
N PRO A 524 -2.75 11.21 25.15
CA PRO A 524 -2.86 11.60 26.56
C PRO A 524 -2.87 13.11 26.80
N LEU A 525 -2.11 13.87 26.01
CA LEU A 525 -2.10 15.34 26.08
C LEU A 525 -3.47 15.91 25.69
N PHE A 526 -4.07 15.37 24.63
CA PHE A 526 -5.40 15.77 24.20
C PHE A 526 -6.47 15.45 25.25
N THR A 527 -6.45 14.22 25.79
CA THR A 527 -7.34 13.85 26.90
C THR A 527 -7.15 14.77 28.10
N ALA A 528 -5.92 15.12 28.46
CA ALA A 528 -5.60 16.04 29.56
C ALA A 528 -6.08 17.47 29.29
N ALA A 529 -5.96 17.97 28.05
CA ALA A 529 -6.47 19.29 27.67
C ALA A 529 -7.99 19.37 27.84
N ARG A 530 -8.73 18.36 27.36
CA ARG A 530 -10.19 18.28 27.55
C ARG A 530 -10.59 18.13 29.02
N ALA A 531 -9.79 17.43 29.83
CA ALA A 531 -10.02 17.33 31.27
C ALA A 531 -9.79 18.68 31.99
N ALA A 532 -8.71 19.38 31.66
CA ALA A 532 -8.38 20.69 32.23
C ALA A 532 -9.48 21.72 31.92
N GLU A 533 -9.96 21.74 30.67
CA GLU A 533 -11.02 22.64 30.25
C GLU A 533 -12.35 22.37 30.95
N ARG A 534 -12.77 21.09 31.06
CA ARG A 534 -13.95 20.72 31.85
C ARG A 534 -13.83 21.13 33.31
N GLY A 535 -12.62 21.09 33.87
CA GLY A 535 -12.34 21.55 35.24
C GLY A 535 -12.50 23.06 35.45
N LEU A 536 -12.40 23.88 34.39
CA LEU A 536 -12.58 25.34 34.47
C LEU A 536 -14.05 25.76 34.48
N GLY A 537 -14.96 24.94 33.92
CA GLY A 537 -16.41 25.16 33.98
C GLY A 537 -16.94 26.43 33.26
N GLY A 538 -16.16 26.99 32.33
CA GLY A 538 -16.53 28.20 31.56
C GLY A 538 -17.30 27.92 30.26
N PRO A 539 -17.78 28.98 29.57
CA PRO A 539 -18.40 28.83 28.24
C PRO A 539 -17.40 28.26 27.23
N VAL A 540 -17.88 27.32 26.41
CA VAL A 540 -17.10 26.69 25.33
C VAL A 540 -17.42 27.40 24.02
N ASP A 541 -16.38 27.84 23.31
CA ASP A 541 -16.48 28.22 21.91
C ASP A 541 -16.56 26.94 21.06
N ASP A 542 -17.79 26.53 20.72
CA ASP A 542 -18.04 25.28 19.99
C ASP A 542 -17.47 25.31 18.56
N ASP A 543 -17.38 26.48 17.91
CA ASP A 543 -16.77 26.63 16.59
C ASP A 543 -15.24 26.45 16.66
N ALA A 544 -14.59 27.12 17.63
CA ALA A 544 -13.16 26.93 17.86
C ALA A 544 -12.84 25.49 18.29
N ARG A 545 -13.72 24.88 19.09
CA ARG A 545 -13.61 23.47 19.48
C ARG A 545 -13.69 22.55 18.27
N GLN A 546 -14.66 22.76 17.40
CA GLN A 546 -14.89 21.93 16.23
C GLN A 546 -13.69 21.98 15.28
N ALA A 547 -13.18 23.18 14.98
CA ALA A 547 -11.99 23.37 14.14
C ALA A 547 -10.75 22.66 14.73
N LEU A 548 -10.55 22.75 16.05
CA LEU A 548 -9.45 22.06 16.73
C LEU A 548 -9.61 20.54 16.71
N MET A 549 -10.84 20.05 16.89
CA MET A 549 -11.13 18.62 16.83
C MET A 549 -10.86 18.07 15.42
N GLU A 550 -11.27 18.77 14.36
CA GLU A 550 -10.99 18.38 12.97
C GLU A 550 -9.49 18.30 12.68
N GLU A 551 -8.72 19.29 13.16
CA GLU A 551 -7.26 19.28 13.06
C GLU A 551 -6.63 18.08 13.77
N PHE A 552 -7.03 17.81 15.01
CA PHE A 552 -6.45 16.73 15.81
C PHE A 552 -6.94 15.35 15.39
N VAL A 553 -8.14 15.28 14.80
CA VAL A 553 -8.56 14.14 13.99
C VAL A 553 -7.60 14.02 12.82
N GLY A 554 -7.28 15.04 12.03
CA GLY A 554 -6.28 14.96 10.96
C GLY A 554 -4.93 14.39 11.44
N LEU A 555 -4.45 14.85 12.60
CA LEU A 555 -3.18 14.43 13.21
C LEU A 555 -3.20 13.05 13.89
N GLY A 556 -4.37 12.41 14.03
CA GLY A 556 -4.52 11.10 14.68
C GLY A 556 -4.43 11.12 16.21
N ALA A 557 -4.44 12.31 16.80
CA ALA A 557 -4.42 12.52 18.24
C ALA A 557 -5.79 12.26 18.91
N VAL A 558 -6.86 12.14 18.11
CA VAL A 558 -8.22 11.86 18.57
C VAL A 558 -8.58 10.39 18.34
N THR A 559 -9.11 9.74 19.37
CA THR A 559 -9.62 8.37 19.32
C THR A 559 -11.12 8.33 18.98
N VAL A 560 -11.63 7.16 18.55
CA VAL A 560 -13.08 6.95 18.33
C VAL A 560 -13.88 7.29 19.60
N LYS A 561 -13.36 6.93 20.79
CA LYS A 561 -13.97 7.25 22.09
C LYS A 561 -14.11 8.76 22.31
N GLU A 562 -13.07 9.52 22.02
CA GLU A 562 -13.07 10.98 22.18
C GLU A 562 -13.99 11.66 21.17
N LEU A 563 -14.04 11.14 19.94
CA LEU A 563 -14.95 11.60 18.90
C LEU A 563 -16.41 11.34 19.29
N THR A 564 -16.73 10.16 19.88
CA THR A 564 -18.06 9.87 20.45
C THR A 564 -18.38 10.79 21.63
N ALA A 565 -17.43 11.05 22.53
CA ALA A 565 -17.62 11.93 23.67
C ALA A 565 -17.89 13.38 23.22
N HIS A 566 -17.12 13.90 22.26
CA HIS A 566 -17.35 15.21 21.66
C HIS A 566 -18.72 15.30 21.00
N ARG A 567 -19.14 14.27 20.25
CA ARG A 567 -20.50 14.20 19.69
C ARG A 567 -21.58 14.34 20.76
N GLN A 568 -21.43 13.67 21.90
CA GLN A 568 -22.38 13.75 23.01
C GLN A 568 -22.38 15.13 23.69
N GLU A 569 -21.19 15.69 23.90
CA GLU A 569 -21.02 17.03 24.48
C GLU A 569 -21.65 18.11 23.58
N VAL A 570 -21.45 18.02 22.26
CA VAL A 570 -22.04 18.91 21.26
C VAL A 570 -23.56 18.74 21.21
N ALA A 571 -24.07 17.50 21.14
CA ALA A 571 -25.51 17.23 21.12
C ALA A 571 -26.24 17.73 22.38
N ALA A 572 -25.53 17.91 23.50
CA ALA A 572 -26.11 18.49 24.70
C ALA A 572 -26.23 20.04 24.66
N ARG A 573 -25.55 20.71 23.71
CA ARG A 573 -25.46 22.19 23.63
C ARG A 573 -26.07 22.79 22.36
N ILE A 574 -26.00 22.10 21.23
CA ILE A 574 -26.50 22.58 19.93
C ILE A 574 -27.62 21.71 19.37
N SER A 575 -28.33 22.22 18.36
CA SER A 575 -29.44 21.49 17.72
C SER A 575 -29.00 20.16 17.07
N ASP A 576 -29.89 19.17 16.99
CA ASP A 576 -29.61 17.85 16.38
C ASP A 576 -29.10 17.95 14.92
N ALA A 577 -29.59 18.93 14.16
CA ALA A 577 -29.15 19.18 12.78
C ALA A 577 -27.70 19.68 12.72
N GLN A 578 -27.34 20.65 13.56
CA GLN A 578 -25.97 21.17 13.65
C GLN A 578 -25.00 20.12 14.22
N GLY A 579 -25.43 19.36 15.24
CA GLY A 579 -24.63 18.26 15.81
C GLY A 579 -24.33 17.16 14.79
N THR A 580 -25.29 16.85 13.91
CA THR A 580 -25.10 15.91 12.80
C THR A 580 -24.08 16.44 11.79
N ALA A 581 -24.19 17.73 11.40
CA ALA A 581 -23.23 18.35 10.49
C ALA A 581 -21.80 18.37 11.07
N CYS A 582 -21.64 18.73 12.35
CA CYS A 582 -20.34 18.70 13.03
C CYS A 582 -19.73 17.29 13.06
N TYR A 583 -20.52 16.27 13.39
CA TYR A 583 -20.02 14.88 13.42
C TYR A 583 -19.62 14.40 12.01
N ARG A 584 -20.38 14.75 10.98
CA ARG A 584 -20.03 14.42 9.59
C ARG A 584 -18.71 15.07 9.17
N SER A 585 -18.49 16.33 9.50
CA SER A 585 -17.22 17.01 9.24
C SER A 585 -16.03 16.31 9.93
N LEU A 586 -16.22 15.82 11.15
CA LEU A 586 -15.19 15.04 11.86
C LEU A 586 -14.91 13.69 11.20
N VAL A 587 -15.93 12.98 10.75
CA VAL A 587 -15.71 11.73 10.01
C VAL A 587 -15.03 12.01 8.67
N LEU A 588 -15.37 13.12 7.99
CA LEU A 588 -14.68 13.53 6.78
C LEU A 588 -13.20 13.86 7.05
N ALA A 589 -12.90 14.60 8.12
CA ALA A 589 -11.52 14.83 8.56
C ALA A 589 -10.78 13.52 8.87
N TRP A 590 -11.47 12.53 9.45
CA TRP A 590 -10.92 11.19 9.66
C TRP A 590 -10.63 10.48 8.33
N CYS A 591 -11.55 10.52 7.38
CA CYS A 591 -11.36 9.94 6.05
C CYS A 591 -10.15 10.56 5.34
N ARG A 592 -10.05 11.89 5.37
CA ARG A 592 -8.94 12.65 4.79
C ARG A 592 -7.60 12.40 5.47
N SER A 593 -7.61 11.92 6.72
CA SER A 593 -6.37 11.55 7.43
C SER A 593 -5.72 10.25 6.94
N GLY A 594 -6.39 9.50 6.07
CA GLY A 594 -5.88 8.22 5.51
C GLY A 594 -5.80 7.08 6.52
N ARG A 595 -6.36 7.26 7.73
CA ARG A 595 -6.42 6.19 8.74
C ARG A 595 -7.47 5.14 8.40
N GLU A 596 -7.29 3.95 8.95
CA GLU A 596 -8.30 2.89 8.91
C GLU A 596 -9.65 3.44 9.42
N LEU A 597 -10.69 3.13 8.65
CA LEU A 597 -12.05 3.55 8.94
C LEU A 597 -12.70 2.51 9.86
N PRO A 598 -13.16 2.90 11.06
CA PRO A 598 -13.91 2.01 11.92
C PRO A 598 -15.19 1.51 11.25
N ASP A 599 -15.44 0.19 11.30
CA ASP A 599 -16.66 -0.45 10.79
C ASP A 599 -17.96 0.22 11.32
N ALA A 600 -17.90 0.83 12.50
CA ALA A 600 -19.04 1.51 13.12
C ALA A 600 -19.48 2.77 12.36
N PHE A 601 -18.58 3.52 11.71
CA PHE A 601 -18.87 4.83 11.13
C PHE A 601 -20.01 4.80 10.12
N ALA A 602 -20.02 3.78 9.25
CA ALA A 602 -21.09 3.60 8.27
C ALA A 602 -22.48 3.53 8.93
N ALA A 603 -22.60 2.89 10.09
CA ALA A 603 -23.85 2.78 10.86
C ALA A 603 -24.10 3.96 11.81
N GLU A 604 -23.07 4.65 12.32
CA GLU A 604 -23.24 5.82 13.19
C GLU A 604 -23.73 7.07 12.44
N LEU A 605 -23.42 7.13 11.14
CA LEU A 605 -23.83 8.20 10.23
C LEU A 605 -25.25 8.05 9.70
N THR A 606 -25.88 6.88 9.80
CA THR A 606 -27.30 6.70 9.40
C THR A 606 -28.29 7.32 10.39
N ARG A 607 -27.84 7.71 11.59
CA ARG A 607 -28.70 8.13 12.72
C ARG A 607 -28.95 9.63 12.84
N GLY A 608 -28.61 10.45 11.83
CA GLY A 608 -28.74 11.92 11.87
C GLY A 608 -30.14 12.45 11.51
N ALA A 609 -30.71 13.27 12.41
CA ALA A 609 -31.81 14.25 12.29
C ALA A 609 -33.14 13.96 11.53
N GLY A 610 -33.45 12.74 11.05
CA GLY A 610 -34.86 12.35 10.79
C GLY A 610 -35.23 11.84 9.40
N GLY A 611 -34.35 11.11 8.71
CA GLY A 611 -34.72 10.45 7.44
C GLY A 611 -33.51 10.06 6.59
N ALA A 612 -33.76 9.84 5.30
CA ALA A 612 -32.72 9.56 4.31
C ALA A 612 -31.63 10.66 4.33
N LEU A 613 -30.36 10.24 4.28
CA LEU A 613 -29.23 11.16 4.29
C LEU A 613 -29.27 12.06 3.04
N PRO A 614 -29.27 13.40 3.17
CA PRO A 614 -29.27 14.29 2.02
C PRO A 614 -27.96 14.09 1.24
N ALA A 615 -28.04 13.71 -0.03
CA ALA A 615 -26.85 13.50 -0.85
C ALA A 615 -26.23 14.87 -1.18
N ASP A 616 -25.21 15.25 -0.40
CA ASP A 616 -24.38 16.45 -0.58
C ASP A 616 -22.90 16.01 -0.74
N ASP A 617 -22.03 16.94 -1.12
CA ASP A 617 -20.63 16.63 -1.45
C ASP A 617 -19.87 16.00 -0.28
N THR A 618 -20.20 16.39 0.96
CA THR A 618 -19.60 15.81 2.18
C THR A 618 -20.02 14.35 2.36
N HIS A 619 -21.29 13.99 2.13
CA HIS A 619 -21.73 12.59 2.19
C HIS A 619 -21.09 11.74 1.10
N THR A 620 -20.98 12.31 -0.10
CA THR A 620 -20.36 11.68 -1.27
C THR A 620 -18.89 11.34 -0.99
N GLU A 621 -18.11 12.31 -0.46
CA GLU A 621 -16.71 12.09 -0.06
C GLU A 621 -16.58 11.03 1.06
N ILE A 622 -17.45 11.06 2.07
CA ILE A 622 -17.42 10.08 3.17
C ILE A 622 -17.76 8.68 2.66
N LEU A 623 -18.80 8.52 1.84
CA LEU A 623 -19.18 7.22 1.30
C LEU A 623 -18.07 6.64 0.43
N GLU A 624 -17.46 7.46 -0.41
CA GLU A 624 -16.34 7.06 -1.25
C GLU A 624 -15.17 6.56 -0.39
N ALA A 625 -14.83 7.28 0.70
CA ALA A 625 -13.82 6.84 1.64
C ALA A 625 -14.20 5.53 2.34
N LEU A 626 -15.45 5.37 2.80
CA LEU A 626 -15.94 4.14 3.43
C LEU A 626 -15.88 2.93 2.49
N LEU A 627 -16.17 3.11 1.20
CA LEU A 627 -16.04 2.08 0.17
C LEU A 627 -14.56 1.73 -0.07
N ARG A 628 -13.70 2.72 -0.28
CA ARG A 628 -12.26 2.49 -0.48
C ARG A 628 -11.59 1.83 0.73
N GLY A 629 -12.00 2.19 1.94
CA GLY A 629 -11.48 1.64 3.20
C GLY A 629 -12.09 0.30 3.62
N GLY A 630 -13.07 -0.24 2.89
CA GLY A 630 -13.69 -1.54 3.18
C GLY A 630 -14.63 -1.56 4.39
N ALA A 631 -14.89 -0.41 5.04
CA ALA A 631 -15.80 -0.31 6.18
C ALA A 631 -17.24 -0.72 5.82
N MET A 632 -17.59 -0.58 4.54
CA MET A 632 -18.90 -0.99 4.00
C MET A 632 -19.06 -2.52 3.87
N ASP A 633 -17.96 -3.30 3.77
CA ASP A 633 -18.00 -4.73 3.44
C ASP A 633 -18.78 -5.55 4.49
N LYS A 634 -18.66 -5.18 5.77
CA LYS A 634 -19.25 -5.90 6.91
C LYS A 634 -20.60 -5.33 7.36
N CYS A 635 -21.09 -4.29 6.69
CA CYS A 635 -22.30 -3.57 7.10
C CYS A 635 -23.56 -4.43 6.94
N ALA A 636 -24.57 -4.15 7.78
CA ALA A 636 -25.87 -4.78 7.65
C ALA A 636 -26.62 -4.20 6.43
N PRO A 637 -27.57 -4.94 5.81
CA PRO A 637 -28.35 -4.44 4.66
C PRO A 637 -29.01 -3.07 4.92
N ALA A 638 -29.57 -2.85 6.11
CA ALA A 638 -30.19 -1.57 6.49
C ALA A 638 -29.23 -0.36 6.40
N VAL A 639 -27.92 -0.58 6.54
CA VAL A 639 -26.92 0.49 6.34
C VAL A 639 -26.77 0.79 4.86
N TRP A 640 -26.68 -0.24 4.00
CA TRP A 640 -26.64 -0.08 2.55
C TRP A 640 -27.88 0.63 2.00
N ASP A 641 -29.06 0.31 2.54
CA ASP A 641 -30.31 0.97 2.17
C ASP A 641 -30.29 2.47 2.53
N ALA A 642 -29.76 2.81 3.72
CA ALA A 642 -29.65 4.20 4.18
C ALA A 642 -28.68 5.05 3.33
N TRP A 643 -27.62 4.43 2.80
CA TRP A 643 -26.62 5.09 1.95
C TRP A 643 -26.98 5.09 0.45
N GLN A 644 -28.02 4.36 0.04
CA GLN A 644 -28.40 4.21 -1.37
C GLN A 644 -28.62 5.55 -2.11
N PRO A 645 -29.28 6.59 -1.53
CA PRO A 645 -29.44 7.88 -2.21
C PRO A 645 -28.12 8.59 -2.49
N VAL A 646 -27.17 8.50 -1.54
CA VAL A 646 -25.82 9.08 -1.68
C VAL A 646 -25.03 8.33 -2.73
N LEU A 647 -25.09 6.99 -2.72
CA LEU A 647 -24.42 6.15 -3.73
C LEU A 647 -24.92 6.47 -5.14
N ARG A 648 -26.24 6.67 -5.32
CA ARG A 648 -26.81 7.03 -6.63
C ARG A 648 -26.34 8.38 -7.13
N ARG A 649 -26.24 9.38 -6.25
CA ARG A 649 -25.65 10.69 -6.61
C ARG A 649 -24.19 10.52 -7.02
N LEU A 650 -23.41 9.83 -6.18
CA LEU A 650 -21.99 9.60 -6.40
C LEU A 650 -21.72 8.87 -7.74
N LEU A 651 -22.53 7.86 -8.08
CA LEU A 651 -22.48 7.15 -9.37
C LEU A 651 -22.87 8.03 -10.57
N ALA A 652 -23.71 9.03 -10.38
CA ALA A 652 -24.10 9.96 -11.43
C ALA A 652 -23.04 11.06 -11.67
N GLU A 653 -22.32 11.44 -10.62
CA GLU A 653 -21.27 12.47 -10.66
C GLU A 653 -19.92 11.91 -11.14
N ASP A 654 -19.48 10.77 -10.61
CA ASP A 654 -18.18 10.16 -10.94
C ASP A 654 -18.24 8.62 -10.96
N PRO A 655 -18.83 8.02 -12.01
CA PRO A 655 -18.93 6.57 -12.12
C PRO A 655 -17.56 5.87 -12.20
N GLU A 656 -16.55 6.50 -12.81
CA GLU A 656 -15.24 5.91 -13.03
C GLU A 656 -14.44 5.76 -11.73
N ALA A 657 -14.57 6.68 -10.76
CA ALA A 657 -13.93 6.53 -9.45
C ALA A 657 -14.63 5.49 -8.56
N VAL A 658 -15.96 5.38 -8.67
CA VAL A 658 -16.80 4.74 -7.64
C VAL A 658 -17.09 3.29 -7.96
N VAL A 659 -17.35 2.99 -9.24
CA VAL A 659 -17.65 1.63 -9.69
C VAL A 659 -16.51 0.67 -9.32
N PRO A 660 -15.21 0.96 -9.55
CA PRO A 660 -14.13 0.07 -9.13
C PRO A 660 -14.07 -0.17 -7.62
N ALA A 661 -14.42 0.82 -6.79
CA ALA A 661 -14.47 0.67 -5.33
C ALA A 661 -15.64 -0.22 -4.90
N LEU A 662 -16.83 0.02 -5.45
CA LEU A 662 -18.03 -0.78 -5.17
C LEU A 662 -17.86 -2.24 -5.63
N LEU A 663 -17.21 -2.49 -6.76
CA LEU A 663 -16.93 -3.85 -7.26
C LEU A 663 -15.86 -4.59 -6.44
N LYS A 664 -15.04 -3.87 -5.66
CA LYS A 664 -14.19 -4.51 -4.65
C LYS A 664 -15.04 -4.91 -3.45
N THR A 665 -16.06 -4.16 -3.07
CA THR A 665 -16.91 -4.50 -1.93
C THR A 665 -17.79 -5.73 -2.22
N VAL A 666 -17.77 -6.69 -1.28
CA VAL A 666 -18.72 -7.81 -1.25
C VAL A 666 -19.41 -7.76 0.10
N SER A 667 -20.71 -7.45 0.11
CA SER A 667 -21.51 -7.45 1.33
C SER A 667 -21.48 -8.84 1.98
N VAL A 668 -20.86 -8.96 3.15
CA VAL A 668 -20.68 -10.25 3.83
C VAL A 668 -22.03 -10.90 4.15
N ALA A 669 -22.22 -12.15 3.70
CA ALA A 669 -23.38 -12.94 4.07
C ALA A 669 -23.40 -13.22 5.59
N ARG A 670 -24.36 -12.66 6.33
CA ARG A 670 -24.58 -12.96 7.76
C ARG A 670 -25.43 -14.21 7.98
N GLY A 671 -25.08 -15.31 7.30
CA GLY A 671 -25.80 -16.58 7.36
C GLY A 671 -24.90 -17.74 7.77
N LYS A 672 -25.33 -18.55 8.76
CA LYS A 672 -24.63 -19.80 9.13
C LYS A 672 -25.00 -21.00 8.24
N THR A 673 -25.92 -20.82 7.28
CA THR A 673 -26.42 -21.89 6.41
C THR A 673 -26.29 -21.49 4.94
N ALA A 674 -26.01 -22.47 4.07
CA ALA A 674 -25.85 -22.25 2.63
C ALA A 674 -27.03 -21.49 2.01
N ALA A 675 -28.27 -21.83 2.38
CA ALA A 675 -29.48 -21.15 1.89
C ALA A 675 -29.53 -19.64 2.23
N LYS A 676 -29.08 -19.25 3.43
CA LYS A 676 -29.02 -17.84 3.82
C LYS A 676 -27.90 -17.09 3.08
N ILE A 677 -26.80 -17.77 2.77
CA ILE A 677 -25.72 -17.23 1.96
C ILE A 677 -26.20 -17.01 0.53
N SER A 678 -26.95 -17.96 -0.05
CA SER A 678 -27.58 -17.82 -1.37
C SER A 678 -28.57 -16.65 -1.42
N GLN A 679 -29.40 -16.48 -0.38
CA GLN A 679 -30.31 -15.34 -0.28
C GLN A 679 -29.55 -14.01 -0.23
N ALA A 680 -28.46 -13.94 0.53
CA ALA A 680 -27.62 -12.75 0.60
C ALA A 680 -26.93 -12.44 -0.74
N ALA A 681 -26.43 -13.46 -1.43
CA ALA A 681 -25.84 -13.33 -2.77
C ALA A 681 -26.86 -12.79 -3.78
N GLY A 682 -28.08 -13.33 -3.79
CA GLY A 682 -29.17 -12.84 -4.65
C GLY A 682 -29.57 -11.40 -4.32
N ALA A 683 -29.72 -11.07 -3.03
CA ALA A 683 -30.03 -9.69 -2.61
C ALA A 683 -28.94 -8.68 -3.02
N TRP A 684 -27.66 -9.09 -2.99
CA TRP A 684 -26.56 -8.25 -3.47
C TRP A 684 -26.62 -8.00 -4.98
N LEU A 685 -26.95 -9.02 -5.78
CA LEU A 685 -27.17 -8.86 -7.22
C LEU A 685 -28.33 -7.91 -7.51
N THR A 686 -29.46 -8.04 -6.78
CA THR A 686 -30.58 -7.10 -6.87
C THR A 686 -30.14 -5.68 -6.51
N TYR A 687 -29.36 -5.51 -5.44
CA TYR A 687 -28.86 -4.19 -5.04
C TYR A 687 -28.01 -3.54 -6.14
N LEU A 688 -27.06 -4.28 -6.74
CA LEU A 688 -26.23 -3.79 -7.85
C LEU A 688 -27.07 -3.43 -9.08
N GLN A 689 -28.16 -4.15 -9.32
CA GLN A 689 -29.11 -3.83 -10.39
C GLN A 689 -29.88 -2.53 -10.10
N ASP A 690 -30.34 -2.35 -8.86
CA ASP A 690 -31.10 -1.17 -8.42
C ASP A 690 -30.27 0.12 -8.42
N VAL A 691 -28.95 0.03 -8.28
CA VAL A 691 -28.03 1.18 -8.39
C VAL A 691 -27.42 1.35 -9.79
N GLY A 692 -27.80 0.51 -10.77
CA GLY A 692 -27.38 0.66 -12.17
C GLY A 692 -25.98 0.12 -12.50
N VAL A 693 -25.35 -0.61 -11.60
CA VAL A 693 -23.96 -1.11 -11.75
C VAL A 693 -23.94 -2.48 -12.43
N LEU A 694 -24.98 -3.29 -12.25
CA LEU A 694 -25.05 -4.63 -12.85
C LEU A 694 -25.06 -4.57 -14.38
N GLN A 695 -25.72 -3.57 -14.97
CA GLN A 695 -25.81 -3.35 -16.42
C GLN A 695 -24.43 -3.08 -17.05
N ARG A 696 -23.51 -2.47 -16.31
CA ARG A 696 -22.12 -2.25 -16.75
C ARG A 696 -21.30 -3.54 -16.74
N LEU A 697 -21.58 -4.47 -15.82
CA LEU A 697 -20.97 -5.81 -15.75
C LEU A 697 -21.52 -6.74 -16.86
N THR A 698 -22.83 -6.69 -17.12
CA THR A 698 -23.48 -7.51 -18.15
C THR A 698 -23.30 -6.95 -19.56
N GLY A 699 -22.86 -5.69 -19.68
CA GLY A 699 -22.54 -5.02 -20.96
C GLY A 699 -23.74 -4.41 -21.66
N GLU A 700 -24.83 -4.17 -20.94
CA GLU A 700 -26.05 -3.53 -21.45
C GLU A 700 -25.89 -2.01 -21.62
N SER A 701 -25.05 -1.36 -20.81
CA SER A 701 -24.74 0.07 -20.89
C SER A 701 -23.34 0.36 -20.36
N GLU A 702 -22.53 1.14 -21.09
CA GLU A 702 -21.15 1.54 -20.73
C GLU A 702 -20.33 0.38 -20.12
N PRO A 703 -20.02 -0.65 -20.92
CA PRO A 703 -19.42 -1.89 -20.42
C PRO A 703 -18.05 -1.65 -19.79
N LEU A 704 -17.85 -2.18 -18.58
CA LEU A 704 -16.54 -2.18 -17.92
C LEU A 704 -15.52 -3.03 -18.68
N PRO A 705 -14.21 -2.80 -18.51
CA PRO A 705 -13.20 -3.71 -19.02
C PRO A 705 -13.48 -5.17 -18.60
N LEU A 706 -13.27 -6.10 -19.54
CA LEU A 706 -13.57 -7.52 -19.30
C LEU A 706 -12.73 -8.09 -18.15
N ALA A 707 -11.48 -7.63 -18.01
CA ALA A 707 -10.61 -8.00 -16.90
C ALA A 707 -11.18 -7.62 -15.53
N ASP A 708 -11.76 -6.43 -15.40
CA ASP A 708 -12.39 -5.97 -14.15
C ASP A 708 -13.70 -6.73 -13.87
N THR A 709 -14.45 -7.04 -14.93
CA THR A 709 -15.67 -7.88 -14.84
C THR A 709 -15.33 -9.28 -14.31
N HIS A 710 -14.26 -9.90 -14.84
CA HIS A 710 -13.76 -11.19 -14.38
C HIS A 710 -13.23 -11.14 -12.95
N ARG A 711 -12.50 -10.07 -12.59
CA ARG A 711 -12.01 -9.86 -11.21
C ARG A 711 -13.15 -9.72 -10.20
N TRP A 712 -14.19 -8.97 -10.55
CA TRP A 712 -15.40 -8.88 -9.74
C TRP A 712 -16.07 -10.25 -9.57
N LEU A 713 -16.25 -11.00 -10.66
CA LEU A 713 -16.87 -12.33 -10.60
C LEU A 713 -16.07 -13.28 -9.68
N THR A 714 -14.74 -13.25 -9.77
CA THR A 714 -13.85 -14.00 -8.87
C THR A 714 -14.11 -13.64 -7.40
N ARG A 715 -14.20 -12.35 -7.07
CA ARG A 715 -14.46 -11.87 -5.71
C ARG A 715 -15.85 -12.24 -5.23
N PHE A 716 -16.87 -12.10 -6.07
CA PHE A 716 -18.26 -12.44 -5.75
C PHE A 716 -18.38 -13.93 -5.40
N LEU A 717 -17.88 -14.81 -6.28
CA LEU A 717 -17.92 -16.26 -6.04
C LEU A 717 -17.11 -16.66 -4.80
N HIS A 718 -15.96 -16.00 -4.56
CA HIS A 718 -15.17 -16.23 -3.35
C HIS A 718 -15.87 -15.75 -2.07
N GLY A 719 -16.49 -14.57 -2.09
CA GLY A 719 -17.18 -14.00 -0.94
C GLY A 719 -18.44 -14.79 -0.55
N TYR A 720 -19.06 -15.46 -1.51
CA TYR A 720 -20.19 -16.36 -1.32
C TYR A 720 -19.83 -17.83 -1.55
N ALA A 721 -18.59 -18.24 -1.25
CA ALA A 721 -18.08 -19.58 -1.58
C ALA A 721 -18.90 -20.75 -1.00
N GLU A 722 -19.68 -20.52 0.06
CA GLU A 722 -20.53 -21.52 0.72
C GLU A 722 -22.02 -21.43 0.31
N MET A 723 -22.35 -20.66 -0.73
CA MET A 723 -23.72 -20.59 -1.24
C MET A 723 -24.17 -21.93 -1.86
N ALA A 724 -25.47 -22.20 -1.76
CA ALA A 724 -26.14 -23.25 -2.52
C ALA A 724 -26.71 -22.69 -3.83
N LEU A 725 -26.64 -23.47 -4.91
CA LEU A 725 -27.31 -23.14 -6.17
C LEU A 725 -28.73 -23.74 -6.20
N PRO A 726 -29.68 -23.10 -6.93
CA PRO A 726 -29.54 -21.87 -7.71
C PRO A 726 -29.56 -20.60 -6.83
N VAL A 727 -28.92 -19.53 -7.31
CA VAL A 727 -28.98 -18.18 -6.71
C VAL A 727 -29.78 -17.28 -7.64
N ALA A 728 -30.78 -16.57 -7.10
CA ALA A 728 -31.61 -15.66 -7.88
C ALA A 728 -30.77 -14.62 -8.62
N GLY A 729 -30.97 -14.49 -9.94
CA GLY A 729 -30.26 -13.54 -10.81
C GLY A 729 -28.87 -13.99 -11.29
N LEU A 730 -28.23 -14.97 -10.64
CA LEU A 730 -26.86 -15.37 -10.96
C LEU A 730 -26.72 -15.96 -12.37
N ASP A 731 -27.64 -16.82 -12.79
CA ASP A 731 -27.56 -17.49 -14.10
C ASP A 731 -27.56 -16.48 -15.27
N GLY A 732 -28.38 -15.42 -15.17
CA GLY A 732 -28.42 -14.35 -16.17
C GLY A 732 -27.11 -13.55 -16.23
N VAL A 733 -26.52 -13.26 -15.06
CA VAL A 733 -25.24 -12.55 -14.97
C VAL A 733 -24.12 -13.41 -15.56
N LEU A 734 -24.06 -14.70 -15.22
CA LEU A 734 -23.07 -15.62 -15.79
C LEU A 734 -23.19 -15.73 -17.31
N ALA A 735 -24.41 -15.86 -17.84
CA ALA A 735 -24.66 -15.95 -19.27
C ALA A 735 -24.22 -14.67 -20.02
N ALA A 736 -24.49 -13.49 -19.45
CA ALA A 736 -24.07 -12.22 -20.02
C ALA A 736 -22.54 -12.07 -20.05
N ILE A 737 -21.87 -12.33 -18.92
CA ILE A 737 -20.39 -12.27 -18.84
C ILE A 737 -19.75 -13.29 -19.78
N ALA A 738 -20.31 -14.50 -19.88
CA ALA A 738 -19.87 -15.51 -20.82
C ALA A 738 -20.00 -15.04 -22.28
N GLY A 739 -21.13 -14.41 -22.64
CA GLY A 739 -21.34 -13.80 -23.95
C GLY A 739 -20.30 -12.73 -24.30
N ARG A 740 -19.99 -11.86 -23.34
CA ARG A 740 -18.93 -10.84 -23.50
C ARG A 740 -17.55 -11.47 -23.68
N THR A 741 -17.25 -12.50 -22.90
CA THR A 741 -15.96 -13.22 -22.95
C THR A 741 -15.77 -13.89 -24.31
N ARG A 742 -16.81 -14.54 -24.84
CA ARG A 742 -16.81 -15.12 -26.21
C ARG A 742 -16.57 -14.06 -27.27
N THR A 743 -17.28 -12.94 -27.18
CA THR A 743 -17.18 -11.85 -28.16
C THR A 743 -15.78 -11.24 -28.19
N ALA A 744 -15.12 -11.16 -27.04
CA ALA A 744 -13.74 -10.68 -26.92
C ALA A 744 -12.68 -11.72 -27.31
N GLY A 745 -13.06 -12.97 -27.62
CA GLY A 745 -12.12 -14.07 -27.87
C GLY A 745 -11.28 -14.47 -26.65
N GLY A 746 -11.73 -14.12 -25.45
CA GLY A 746 -11.03 -14.42 -24.21
C GLY A 746 -11.43 -15.76 -23.59
N THR A 747 -10.69 -16.17 -22.57
CA THR A 747 -10.96 -17.36 -21.75
C THR A 747 -10.79 -17.03 -20.26
N ARG A 748 -11.46 -17.77 -19.38
CA ARG A 748 -11.38 -17.62 -17.93
C ARG A 748 -10.77 -18.86 -17.27
N ASP A 749 -9.88 -18.68 -16.30
CA ASP A 749 -9.38 -19.79 -15.48
C ASP A 749 -10.54 -20.37 -14.65
N PRO A 750 -10.87 -21.67 -14.79
CA PRO A 750 -11.97 -22.31 -14.06
C PRO A 750 -11.79 -22.32 -12.54
N TRP A 751 -10.58 -22.08 -12.01
CA TRP A 751 -10.27 -22.04 -10.57
C TRP A 751 -10.52 -20.67 -9.92
N GLU A 752 -10.81 -19.64 -10.71
CA GLU A 752 -11.02 -18.30 -10.19
C GLU A 752 -12.41 -18.15 -9.53
N GLY A 753 -12.40 -18.13 -8.20
CA GLY A 753 -13.60 -17.93 -7.37
C GLY A 753 -14.39 -19.20 -7.06
N THR A 754 -13.99 -20.34 -7.64
CA THR A 754 -14.69 -21.64 -7.55
C THR A 754 -14.00 -22.62 -6.59
N ARG A 755 -13.13 -22.13 -5.70
CA ARG A 755 -12.36 -22.98 -4.78
C ARG A 755 -13.16 -23.32 -3.53
N ARG A 756 -13.08 -24.57 -3.08
CA ARG A 756 -13.67 -25.06 -1.81
C ARG A 756 -12.62 -25.77 -0.99
N ARG A 757 -12.61 -25.56 0.32
CA ARG A 757 -11.85 -26.39 1.25
C ARG A 757 -12.64 -27.67 1.56
N GLY A 758 -12.09 -28.83 1.23
CA GLY A 758 -12.67 -30.14 1.54
C GLY A 758 -12.73 -30.36 3.05
N ALA A 759 -13.83 -30.92 3.54
CA ALA A 759 -14.10 -31.07 4.97
C ALA A 759 -13.32 -32.24 5.59
N ARG A 760 -13.04 -33.29 4.81
CA ARG A 760 -12.41 -34.53 5.29
C ARG A 760 -10.90 -34.56 5.04
N ILE A 761 -10.45 -33.98 3.93
CA ILE A 761 -9.03 -33.98 3.53
C ILE A 761 -8.34 -32.65 3.87
N GLY A 762 -9.10 -31.58 4.13
CA GLY A 762 -8.58 -30.27 4.52
C GLY A 762 -7.85 -29.49 3.41
N GLN A 763 -7.79 -30.06 2.20
CA GLN A 763 -7.20 -29.50 0.99
C GLN A 763 -8.22 -28.67 0.18
N VAL A 764 -7.75 -27.88 -0.78
CA VAL A 764 -8.60 -26.96 -1.57
C VAL A 764 -8.83 -27.53 -2.97
N GLY A 765 -10.10 -27.79 -3.30
CA GLY A 765 -10.56 -28.36 -4.58
C GLY A 765 -11.52 -27.46 -5.32
N LEU A 766 -12.10 -27.97 -6.41
CA LEU A 766 -13.02 -27.23 -7.27
C LEU A 766 -14.48 -27.44 -6.83
N ARG A 767 -15.25 -26.37 -6.74
CA ARG A 767 -16.72 -26.39 -6.63
C ARG A 767 -17.31 -26.84 -7.97
N LEU A 768 -17.63 -28.13 -8.10
CA LEU A 768 -18.10 -28.68 -9.37
C LEU A 768 -19.46 -28.11 -9.77
N ASP A 769 -20.33 -27.81 -8.82
CA ASP A 769 -21.62 -27.15 -9.06
C ASP A 769 -21.48 -25.76 -9.70
N LEU A 770 -20.52 -24.95 -9.23
CA LEU A 770 -20.20 -23.65 -9.84
C LEU A 770 -19.51 -23.79 -11.19
N ALA A 771 -18.64 -24.79 -11.35
CA ALA A 771 -18.02 -25.09 -12.65
C ALA A 771 -19.09 -25.47 -13.68
N VAL A 772 -20.06 -26.31 -13.30
CA VAL A 772 -21.22 -26.64 -14.13
C VAL A 772 -22.08 -25.43 -14.44
N ALA A 773 -22.29 -24.51 -13.48
CA ALA A 773 -23.01 -23.26 -13.75
C ALA A 773 -22.30 -22.39 -14.79
N LEU A 774 -20.96 -22.29 -14.74
CA LEU A 774 -20.16 -21.57 -15.74
C LEU A 774 -20.26 -22.24 -17.13
N VAL A 775 -20.19 -23.57 -17.18
CA VAL A 775 -20.33 -24.35 -18.42
C VAL A 775 -21.73 -24.16 -19.02
N ARG A 776 -22.79 -24.26 -18.20
CA ARG A 776 -24.18 -24.04 -18.64
C ARG A 776 -24.43 -22.60 -19.12
N ALA A 777 -23.72 -21.62 -18.57
CA ALA A 777 -23.73 -20.24 -19.07
C ALA A 777 -22.94 -20.06 -20.39
N GLY A 778 -22.21 -21.08 -20.84
CA GLY A 778 -21.36 -21.08 -22.02
C GLY A 778 -20.03 -20.32 -21.83
N MET A 779 -19.54 -20.21 -20.60
CA MET A 779 -18.29 -19.50 -20.31
C MET A 779 -17.10 -20.17 -21.04
N PRO A 780 -16.31 -19.43 -21.84
CA PRO A 780 -15.06 -19.97 -22.39
C PRO A 780 -14.05 -20.16 -21.25
N LEU A 781 -13.73 -21.41 -20.94
CA LEU A 781 -12.79 -21.75 -19.88
C LEU A 781 -11.42 -22.06 -20.48
N ALA A 782 -10.38 -21.52 -19.84
CA ALA A 782 -9.00 -21.81 -20.18
C ALA A 782 -8.58 -23.16 -19.62
N GLU A 783 -7.62 -23.81 -20.27
CA GLU A 783 -6.87 -24.89 -19.62
C GLU A 783 -6.15 -24.32 -18.39
N PRO A 784 -6.34 -24.90 -17.21
CA PRO A 784 -5.77 -24.35 -15.99
C PRO A 784 -4.25 -24.48 -15.97
N GLU A 785 -3.53 -23.35 -15.87
CA GLU A 785 -2.06 -23.34 -15.80
C GLU A 785 -1.53 -24.02 -14.52
N GLY A 786 -0.70 -25.05 -14.68
CA GLY A 786 0.11 -25.65 -13.61
C GLY A 786 0.05 -27.19 -13.51
N THR A 787 1.23 -27.82 -13.47
CA THR A 787 1.42 -29.27 -13.68
C THR A 787 1.63 -30.12 -12.41
N GLY A 788 1.29 -29.69 -11.18
CA GLY A 788 1.72 -30.49 -10.01
C GLY A 788 0.86 -30.60 -8.75
N TRP A 789 -0.02 -29.64 -8.41
CA TRP A 789 -0.60 -29.61 -7.05
C TRP A 789 -2.08 -29.18 -6.94
N ARG A 790 -2.74 -28.80 -8.05
CA ARG A 790 -4.15 -28.39 -8.06
C ARG A 790 -5.06 -29.59 -8.39
N ARG A 791 -5.54 -30.30 -7.36
CA ARG A 791 -6.51 -31.41 -7.47
C ARG A 791 -7.95 -30.88 -7.39
N MET A 792 -8.87 -31.46 -8.16
CA MET A 792 -10.29 -31.12 -8.14
C MET A 792 -10.98 -31.63 -6.88
N HIS A 793 -10.41 -32.65 -6.23
CA HIS A 793 -11.01 -33.41 -5.12
C HIS A 793 -12.33 -34.07 -5.51
N LEU A 794 -12.34 -34.62 -6.72
CA LEU A 794 -13.49 -35.24 -7.36
C LEU A 794 -14.07 -36.37 -6.50
N VAL A 795 -13.22 -37.19 -5.90
CA VAL A 795 -13.64 -38.35 -5.11
C VAL A 795 -14.43 -37.93 -3.86
N GLU A 796 -13.99 -36.88 -3.18
CA GLU A 796 -14.70 -36.32 -2.02
C GLU A 796 -16.03 -35.69 -2.47
N TRP A 797 -16.06 -35.00 -3.62
CA TRP A 797 -17.30 -34.48 -4.20
C TRP A 797 -18.31 -35.59 -4.49
N ILE A 798 -17.90 -36.66 -5.18
CA ILE A 798 -18.78 -37.78 -5.54
C ILE A 798 -19.34 -38.44 -4.28
N ALA A 799 -18.52 -38.60 -3.24
CA ALA A 799 -18.95 -39.16 -1.96
C ALA A 799 -20.02 -38.28 -1.27
N ASP A 800 -19.89 -36.96 -1.35
CA ASP A 800 -20.79 -36.03 -0.66
C ASP A 800 -22.05 -35.67 -1.49
N HIS A 801 -21.90 -35.42 -2.80
CA HIS A 801 -22.92 -34.79 -3.66
C HIS A 801 -23.39 -35.68 -4.83
N GLY A 802 -22.61 -36.69 -5.23
CA GLY A 802 -22.96 -37.58 -6.35
C GLY A 802 -22.20 -37.27 -7.65
N THR A 803 -22.69 -37.79 -8.77
CA THR A 803 -22.00 -37.77 -10.07
C THR A 803 -22.63 -36.84 -11.10
N ASP A 804 -23.74 -36.18 -10.79
CA ASP A 804 -24.49 -35.34 -11.73
C ASP A 804 -23.63 -34.20 -12.30
N GLU A 805 -22.90 -33.47 -11.45
CA GLU A 805 -22.01 -32.41 -11.94
C GLU A 805 -20.82 -32.96 -12.73
N VAL A 806 -20.30 -34.11 -12.31
CA VAL A 806 -19.16 -34.78 -12.95
C VAL A 806 -19.53 -35.19 -14.37
N ALA A 807 -20.73 -35.75 -14.56
CA ALA A 807 -21.24 -36.16 -15.86
C ALA A 807 -21.29 -34.97 -16.84
N VAL A 808 -21.74 -33.80 -16.39
CA VAL A 808 -21.77 -32.58 -17.22
C VAL A 808 -20.35 -32.12 -17.56
N LEU A 809 -19.41 -32.15 -16.61
CA LEU A 809 -18.04 -31.69 -16.86
C LEU A 809 -17.22 -32.65 -17.72
N LEU A 810 -17.58 -33.93 -17.81
CA LEU A 810 -16.92 -34.89 -18.72
C LEU A 810 -17.11 -34.56 -20.20
N ASP A 811 -18.21 -33.88 -20.54
CA ASP A 811 -18.47 -33.43 -21.90
C ASP A 811 -17.58 -32.23 -22.29
N GLU A 812 -16.98 -31.55 -21.31
CA GLU A 812 -16.12 -30.39 -21.52
C GLU A 812 -14.63 -30.80 -21.64
N PRO A 813 -13.96 -30.51 -22.77
CA PRO A 813 -12.57 -30.92 -23.01
C PRO A 813 -11.60 -30.46 -21.92
N VAL A 814 -11.79 -29.25 -21.39
CA VAL A 814 -10.95 -28.62 -20.36
C VAL A 814 -10.93 -29.42 -19.05
N PHE A 815 -12.02 -30.13 -18.73
CA PHE A 815 -12.13 -30.90 -17.49
C PHE A 815 -11.94 -32.39 -17.70
N ARG A 816 -12.27 -32.92 -18.88
CA ARG A 816 -12.24 -34.35 -19.18
C ARG A 816 -10.94 -35.02 -18.77
N GLU A 817 -9.80 -34.62 -19.33
CA GLU A 817 -8.52 -35.28 -19.03
C GLU A 817 -8.14 -35.15 -17.55
N ARG A 818 -8.47 -34.03 -16.91
CA ARG A 818 -8.15 -33.81 -15.49
C ARG A 818 -8.97 -34.70 -14.57
N ILE A 819 -10.26 -34.85 -14.85
CA ILE A 819 -11.17 -35.77 -14.14
C ILE A 819 -10.63 -37.20 -14.24
N LEU A 820 -10.25 -37.63 -15.45
CA LEU A 820 -9.73 -38.98 -15.66
C LEU A 820 -8.35 -39.18 -15.00
N ASN A 821 -7.44 -38.20 -15.09
CA ASN A 821 -6.11 -38.25 -14.48
C ASN A 821 -6.15 -38.30 -12.95
N GLU A 822 -7.10 -37.60 -12.31
CA GLU A 822 -7.25 -37.65 -10.85
C GLU A 822 -7.73 -39.03 -10.38
N LEU A 823 -8.55 -39.70 -11.19
CA LEU A 823 -9.01 -41.06 -10.93
C LEU A 823 -7.95 -42.14 -11.25
N THR A 824 -6.83 -41.81 -11.90
CA THR A 824 -5.81 -42.77 -12.39
C THR A 824 -4.42 -42.65 -11.79
N LEU A 825 -4.18 -41.85 -10.75
CA LEU A 825 -2.83 -41.56 -10.21
C LEU A 825 -1.81 -42.72 -10.38
N PRO A 826 -0.77 -42.57 -11.22
CA PRO A 826 0.05 -43.69 -11.65
C PRO A 826 0.94 -44.25 -10.54
N ALA A 827 1.14 -45.57 -10.54
CA ALA A 827 2.27 -46.20 -9.85
C ALA A 827 3.57 -45.84 -10.58
N ARG A 828 4.62 -45.45 -9.85
CA ARG A 828 5.92 -45.06 -10.45
C ARG A 828 6.67 -46.28 -11.01
N GLU A 829 7.47 -46.07 -12.05
CA GLU A 829 8.24 -47.08 -12.81
C GLU A 829 9.39 -47.77 -12.02
N ASP A 830 9.56 -47.47 -10.74
CA ASP A 830 10.64 -47.98 -9.90
C ASP A 830 10.37 -49.42 -9.42
N LEU A 831 11.40 -50.25 -9.32
CA LEU A 831 11.34 -51.61 -8.71
C LEU A 831 11.08 -51.59 -7.19
N HIS A 832 10.80 -50.42 -6.63
CA HIS A 832 10.50 -50.20 -5.23
C HIS A 832 9.02 -49.91 -5.12
N PHE A 833 8.33 -50.65 -4.24
CA PHE A 833 6.93 -50.38 -3.96
C PHE A 833 6.75 -48.91 -3.52
N ALA A 834 6.18 -48.11 -4.40
CA ALA A 834 5.78 -46.71 -4.19
C ALA A 834 4.30 -46.53 -4.52
N GLY A 835 3.47 -47.55 -4.27
CA GLY A 835 2.03 -47.47 -4.44
C GLY A 835 1.43 -46.46 -3.46
N GLY A 836 1.06 -45.29 -3.97
CA GLY A 836 0.19 -44.37 -3.24
C GLY A 836 -1.20 -44.98 -3.05
N ARG A 837 -1.91 -44.57 -1.99
CA ARG A 837 -3.32 -44.93 -1.79
C ARG A 837 -4.15 -44.59 -3.04
N HIS A 838 -5.01 -45.50 -3.50
CA HIS A 838 -6.01 -45.13 -4.49
C HIS A 838 -7.02 -44.18 -3.83
N GLU A 839 -7.32 -43.02 -4.43
CA GLU A 839 -8.18 -42.01 -3.77
C GLU A 839 -9.59 -42.54 -3.51
N LEU A 840 -10.17 -43.28 -4.46
CA LEU A 840 -11.46 -43.98 -4.30
C LEU A 840 -11.48 -45.01 -3.15
N ALA A 841 -10.35 -45.63 -2.77
CA ALA A 841 -10.32 -46.62 -1.69
C ALA A 841 -10.58 -45.99 -0.31
N VAL A 842 -10.33 -44.69 -0.16
CA VAL A 842 -10.64 -43.91 1.06
C VAL A 842 -12.14 -43.58 1.15
N PHE A 843 -12.84 -43.60 0.02
CA PHE A 843 -14.25 -43.24 -0.12
C PHE A 843 -15.03 -44.35 -0.85
N PRO A 844 -15.29 -45.50 -0.22
CA PRO A 844 -15.94 -46.64 -0.87
C PRO A 844 -17.32 -46.30 -1.46
N GLN A 845 -18.05 -45.35 -0.85
CA GLN A 845 -19.32 -44.83 -1.38
C GLN A 845 -19.15 -44.09 -2.72
N ALA A 846 -18.00 -43.45 -2.96
CA ALA A 846 -17.71 -42.80 -4.23
C ALA A 846 -17.50 -43.83 -5.35
N ALA A 847 -16.90 -44.99 -5.05
CA ALA A 847 -16.74 -46.07 -6.02
C ALA A 847 -18.09 -46.62 -6.50
N ALA A 848 -19.04 -46.82 -5.58
CA ALA A 848 -20.40 -47.24 -5.94
C ALA A 848 -21.13 -46.20 -6.83
N ARG A 849 -21.09 -44.93 -6.44
CA ARG A 849 -21.70 -43.84 -7.22
C ARG A 849 -21.04 -43.61 -8.58
N LEU A 850 -19.73 -43.84 -8.68
CA LEU A 850 -19.00 -43.78 -9.96
C LEU A 850 -19.54 -44.82 -10.93
N VAL A 851 -19.79 -46.05 -10.45
CA VAL A 851 -20.33 -47.15 -11.27
C VAL A 851 -21.74 -46.87 -11.78
N GLU A 852 -22.55 -46.11 -11.03
CA GLU A 852 -23.88 -45.67 -11.47
C GLU A 852 -23.81 -44.69 -12.65
N CYS A 853 -22.72 -43.93 -12.77
CA CYS A 853 -22.49 -42.98 -13.86
C CYS A 853 -21.94 -43.70 -15.12
N ALA A 854 -22.76 -43.82 -16.16
CA ALA A 854 -22.40 -44.59 -17.37
C ALA A 854 -21.07 -44.17 -18.02
N PRO A 855 -20.76 -42.87 -18.25
CA PRO A 855 -19.47 -42.46 -18.83
C PRO A 855 -18.26 -42.85 -17.97
N LEU A 856 -18.36 -42.71 -16.65
CA LEU A 856 -17.27 -43.06 -15.73
C LEU A 856 -17.09 -44.59 -15.63
N ARG A 857 -18.20 -45.33 -15.67
CA ARG A 857 -18.18 -46.80 -15.69
C ARG A 857 -17.50 -47.31 -16.97
N GLU A 858 -17.86 -46.78 -18.14
CA GLU A 858 -17.23 -47.16 -19.41
C GLU A 858 -15.73 -46.85 -19.43
N TRP A 859 -15.35 -45.67 -18.93
CA TRP A 859 -13.94 -45.33 -18.78
C TRP A 859 -13.19 -46.28 -17.82
N ALA A 860 -13.78 -46.60 -16.67
CA ALA A 860 -13.18 -47.51 -15.70
C ALA A 860 -13.02 -48.93 -16.27
N THR A 861 -14.00 -49.41 -17.05
CA THR A 861 -13.91 -50.66 -17.80
C THR A 861 -12.73 -50.61 -18.77
N ALA A 862 -12.63 -49.56 -19.59
CA ALA A 862 -11.54 -49.43 -20.57
C ALA A 862 -10.16 -49.32 -19.91
N LEU A 863 -10.05 -48.61 -18.79
CA LEU A 863 -8.84 -48.54 -17.97
C LEU A 863 -8.42 -49.93 -17.50
N LEU A 864 -9.34 -50.65 -16.84
CA LEU A 864 -9.05 -51.98 -16.28
C LEU A 864 -8.73 -53.01 -17.36
N GLU A 865 -9.44 -53.00 -18.49
CA GLU A 865 -9.13 -53.84 -19.65
C GLU A 865 -7.74 -53.50 -20.23
N GLY A 866 -7.39 -52.22 -20.28
CA GLY A 866 -6.06 -51.76 -20.68
C GLY A 866 -4.98 -52.30 -19.74
N GLN A 867 -5.20 -52.28 -18.43
CA GLN A 867 -4.24 -52.80 -17.46
C GLN A 867 -4.11 -54.32 -17.52
N VAL A 868 -5.23 -55.05 -17.71
CA VAL A 868 -5.21 -56.50 -17.97
C VAL A 868 -4.41 -56.82 -19.23
N ARG A 869 -4.56 -56.03 -20.31
CA ARG A 869 -3.81 -56.22 -21.55
C ARG A 869 -2.32 -55.96 -21.36
N ARG A 870 -1.94 -54.88 -20.68
CA ARG A 870 -0.54 -54.55 -20.36
C ARG A 870 0.14 -55.66 -19.55
N LEU A 871 -0.58 -56.26 -18.61
CA LEU A 871 -0.08 -57.40 -17.85
C LEU A 871 0.14 -58.63 -18.76
N GLY A 872 -0.75 -58.87 -19.74
CA GLY A 872 -0.67 -59.99 -20.69
C GLY A 872 0.41 -59.85 -21.78
N GLU A 873 0.78 -58.63 -22.16
CA GLU A 873 1.83 -58.33 -23.17
C GLU A 873 3.28 -58.48 -22.63
N GLY A 874 3.43 -58.88 -21.36
CA GLY A 874 4.60 -58.63 -20.54
C GLY A 874 5.96 -59.21 -20.98
N ALA A 875 7.01 -58.44 -20.66
CA ALA A 875 8.24 -58.96 -20.07
C ALA A 875 8.98 -57.90 -19.22
N ARG A 876 9.10 -56.64 -19.70
CA ARG A 876 9.87 -55.55 -19.03
C ARG A 876 9.19 -54.90 -17.81
N ASP A 877 7.86 -54.92 -17.75
CA ASP A 877 7.06 -54.18 -16.76
C ASP A 877 5.97 -55.04 -16.08
N ALA A 878 6.18 -56.36 -15.95
CA ALA A 878 5.17 -57.27 -15.39
C ALA A 878 4.73 -56.90 -13.96
N LEU A 879 5.68 -56.62 -13.06
CA LEU A 879 5.38 -56.20 -11.69
C LEU A 879 4.70 -54.81 -11.61
N PRO A 880 5.20 -53.74 -12.27
CA PRO A 880 4.48 -52.47 -12.35
C PRO A 880 3.07 -52.60 -12.92
N ALA A 881 2.87 -53.37 -14.00
CA ALA A 881 1.57 -53.59 -14.61
C ALA A 881 0.60 -54.30 -13.66
N PHE A 882 1.09 -55.29 -12.90
CA PHE A 882 0.29 -55.95 -11.87
C PHE A 882 -0.08 -54.99 -10.73
N GLN A 883 0.87 -54.17 -10.28
CA GLN A 883 0.65 -53.18 -9.23
C GLN A 883 -0.41 -52.15 -9.63
N GLU A 884 -0.38 -51.63 -10.86
CA GLU A 884 -1.42 -50.75 -11.38
C GLU A 884 -2.79 -51.44 -11.43
N LEU A 885 -2.85 -52.68 -11.92
CA LEU A 885 -4.11 -53.44 -11.99
C LEU A 885 -4.73 -53.65 -10.60
N ILE A 886 -3.96 -54.16 -9.64
CA ILE A 886 -4.47 -54.43 -8.28
C ILE A 886 -4.86 -53.14 -7.55
N GLN A 887 -4.15 -52.03 -7.80
CA GLN A 887 -4.47 -50.72 -7.26
C GLN A 887 -5.80 -50.18 -7.78
N HIS A 888 -6.11 -50.36 -9.07
CA HIS A 888 -7.34 -49.86 -9.66
C HIS A 888 -8.58 -50.74 -9.39
N VAL A 889 -8.43 -52.04 -9.12
CA VAL A 889 -9.57 -52.91 -8.75
C VAL A 889 -9.95 -52.77 -7.27
N GLU A 890 -8.98 -52.46 -6.39
CA GLU A 890 -9.17 -52.37 -4.94
C GLU A 890 -10.41 -51.53 -4.52
N PRO A 891 -10.60 -50.29 -5.02
CA PRO A 891 -11.72 -49.45 -4.58
C PRO A 891 -13.09 -50.05 -4.86
N PHE A 892 -13.24 -50.76 -5.98
CA PHE A 892 -14.52 -51.36 -6.38
C PHE A 892 -14.83 -52.63 -5.59
N VAL A 893 -13.81 -53.42 -5.26
CA VAL A 893 -13.95 -54.59 -4.40
C VAL A 893 -14.31 -54.17 -2.97
N LEU A 894 -13.59 -53.20 -2.41
CA LEU A 894 -13.85 -52.69 -1.06
C LEU A 894 -15.17 -51.91 -0.96
N GLY A 895 -15.59 -51.26 -2.05
CA GLY A 895 -16.86 -50.53 -2.14
C GLY A 895 -18.08 -51.40 -2.45
N GLY A 896 -17.91 -52.70 -2.69
CA GLY A 896 -19.02 -53.60 -3.07
C GLY A 896 -19.60 -53.29 -4.46
N ALA A 897 -18.82 -52.68 -5.36
CA ALA A 897 -19.25 -52.21 -6.67
C ALA A 897 -18.43 -52.84 -7.81
N ALA A 898 -17.89 -54.04 -7.59
CA ALA A 898 -16.98 -54.74 -8.49
C ALA A 898 -17.66 -55.58 -9.58
N GLU A 899 -18.98 -55.78 -9.52
CA GLU A 899 -19.74 -56.61 -10.47
C GLU A 899 -19.46 -56.25 -11.95
N PRO A 900 -19.47 -54.97 -12.38
CA PRO A 900 -19.19 -54.62 -13.78
C PRO A 900 -17.74 -54.89 -14.21
N PHE A 901 -16.84 -55.12 -13.25
CA PHE A 901 -15.41 -55.30 -13.46
C PHE A 901 -14.92 -56.70 -13.09
N ALA A 902 -15.84 -57.67 -12.92
CA ALA A 902 -15.54 -59.01 -12.41
C ALA A 902 -14.41 -59.72 -13.17
N ALA A 903 -14.28 -59.52 -14.48
CA ALA A 903 -13.20 -60.11 -15.27
C ALA A 903 -11.81 -59.57 -14.89
N ALA A 904 -11.68 -58.25 -14.70
CA ALA A 904 -10.44 -57.62 -14.28
C ALA A 904 -10.09 -57.97 -12.83
N VAL A 905 -11.10 -58.04 -11.94
CA VAL A 905 -10.95 -58.48 -10.55
C VAL A 905 -10.43 -59.92 -10.49
N ARG A 906 -11.05 -60.85 -11.24
CA ARG A 906 -10.55 -62.23 -11.32
C ARG A 906 -9.12 -62.29 -11.82
N THR A 907 -8.82 -61.57 -12.91
CA THR A 907 -7.44 -61.50 -13.44
C THR A 907 -6.46 -61.01 -12.36
N ALA A 908 -6.78 -59.96 -11.62
CA ALA A 908 -5.94 -59.43 -10.56
C ALA A 908 -5.75 -60.42 -9.39
N LEU A 909 -6.78 -61.20 -9.03
CA LEU A 909 -6.73 -62.17 -7.92
C LEU A 909 -6.09 -63.51 -8.29
N ASP A 910 -6.14 -63.88 -9.58
CA ASP A 910 -5.66 -65.15 -10.13
C ASP A 910 -4.27 -65.02 -10.79
N THR A 911 -3.73 -63.81 -10.92
CA THR A 911 -2.38 -63.60 -11.48
C THR A 911 -1.33 -64.34 -10.64
N ASP A 912 -0.53 -65.16 -11.32
CA ASP A 912 0.60 -65.87 -10.71
C ASP A 912 1.77 -64.94 -10.44
N LEU A 913 1.92 -64.55 -9.17
CA LEU A 913 2.98 -63.66 -8.69
C LEU A 913 4.39 -64.27 -8.82
N ALA A 914 4.52 -65.59 -8.86
CA ALA A 914 5.81 -66.25 -9.10
C ALA A 914 6.27 -66.00 -10.54
N GLN A 915 5.34 -66.06 -11.49
CA GLN A 915 5.60 -65.75 -12.89
C GLN A 915 5.90 -64.26 -13.10
N VAL A 916 5.19 -63.36 -12.39
CA VAL A 916 5.46 -61.91 -12.40
C VAL A 916 6.87 -61.60 -11.89
N LEU A 917 7.30 -62.24 -10.79
CA LEU A 917 8.66 -62.11 -10.26
C LEU A 917 9.70 -62.59 -11.28
N ALA A 918 9.54 -63.80 -11.81
CA ALA A 918 10.47 -64.38 -12.78
C ALA A 918 10.62 -63.48 -14.03
N GLN A 919 9.52 -63.00 -14.59
CA GLN A 919 9.53 -62.12 -15.77
C GLN A 919 10.18 -60.76 -15.51
N THR A 920 9.83 -60.12 -14.39
CA THR A 920 10.33 -58.79 -14.02
C THR A 920 11.84 -58.78 -13.87
N VAL A 921 12.39 -59.80 -13.20
CA VAL A 921 13.82 -59.82 -12.92
C VAL A 921 14.63 -60.35 -14.12
N ALA A 922 14.08 -61.27 -14.92
CA ALA A 922 14.72 -61.74 -16.15
C ALA A 922 14.96 -60.62 -17.17
N THR A 923 14.02 -59.69 -17.33
CA THR A 923 14.15 -58.58 -18.28
C THR A 923 15.02 -57.44 -17.76
N ARG A 924 14.86 -57.03 -16.49
CA ARG A 924 15.65 -55.92 -15.92
C ARG A 924 17.11 -56.30 -15.61
N CYS A 925 17.47 -57.59 -15.64
CA CYS A 925 18.86 -58.07 -15.64
C CYS A 925 19.46 -58.28 -17.05
N ALA A 926 18.64 -58.31 -18.12
CA ALA A 926 19.13 -58.43 -19.49
C ALA A 926 19.70 -57.11 -20.04
N ASP A 927 19.27 -55.96 -19.50
CA ASP A 927 19.72 -54.62 -19.91
C ASP A 927 21.02 -54.16 -19.22
N THR A 928 21.49 -54.86 -18.17
CA THR A 928 22.79 -54.58 -17.55
C THR A 928 23.90 -55.31 -18.28
N THR A 929 24.69 -54.60 -19.09
CA THR A 929 25.99 -55.11 -19.53
C THR A 929 26.86 -55.32 -18.30
N HIS A 930 27.12 -56.57 -17.92
CA HIS A 930 28.16 -56.94 -16.95
C HIS A 930 29.52 -56.51 -17.51
N LYS A 931 29.94 -55.28 -17.23
CA LYS A 931 31.30 -54.80 -17.42
C LYS A 931 31.80 -54.29 -16.07
N THR A 932 32.18 -55.21 -15.20
CA THR A 932 33.22 -54.93 -14.21
C THR A 932 34.55 -54.96 -14.96
N GLU A 933 35.24 -53.83 -15.02
CA GLU A 933 36.62 -53.78 -15.52
C GLU A 933 37.48 -54.73 -14.67
N GLY A 934 37.90 -55.86 -15.25
CA GLY A 934 38.98 -56.68 -14.70
C GLY A 934 38.72 -58.16 -14.43
N ASP A 935 37.54 -58.73 -14.74
CA ASP A 935 37.30 -60.18 -14.54
C ASP A 935 37.18 -60.93 -15.89
N GLU A 936 38.18 -61.77 -16.19
CA GLU A 936 38.24 -62.58 -17.42
C GLU A 936 37.35 -63.85 -17.36
N ASP A 937 36.57 -64.05 -16.30
CA ASP A 937 35.61 -65.17 -16.14
C ASP A 937 34.15 -64.76 -16.45
N ALA A 938 33.94 -63.96 -17.51
CA ALA A 938 32.63 -63.48 -17.96
C ALA A 938 31.78 -64.54 -18.71
N GLY A 939 31.61 -65.73 -18.12
CA GLY A 939 30.81 -66.83 -18.70
C GLY A 939 29.63 -67.31 -17.84
N ALA A 940 29.54 -66.95 -16.56
CA ALA A 940 28.44 -67.37 -15.70
C ALA A 940 27.24 -66.44 -15.85
N ALA A 941 26.22 -66.84 -16.63
CA ALA A 941 24.94 -66.14 -16.71
C ALA A 941 24.38 -65.88 -15.30
N CYS A 942 24.07 -64.62 -14.99
CA CYS A 942 23.57 -64.15 -13.69
C CYS A 942 22.51 -65.14 -13.14
N PRO A 943 22.62 -65.64 -11.89
CA PRO A 943 21.70 -66.64 -11.33
C PRO A 943 20.22 -66.24 -11.47
N VAL A 944 19.96 -64.94 -11.44
CA VAL A 944 18.66 -64.31 -11.58
C VAL A 944 18.03 -64.50 -12.98
N GLN A 945 18.84 -64.59 -14.04
CA GLN A 945 18.37 -64.88 -15.41
C GLN A 945 17.87 -66.33 -15.56
N ARG A 946 18.17 -67.21 -14.59
CA ARG A 946 17.71 -68.62 -14.56
C ARG A 946 16.53 -68.84 -13.62
N LEU A 947 15.96 -67.77 -13.06
CA LEU A 947 14.79 -67.85 -12.19
C LEU A 947 13.54 -68.10 -13.06
N THR A 948 13.08 -69.35 -13.10
CA THR A 948 11.82 -69.73 -13.73
C THR A 948 10.64 -69.44 -12.80
N GLY A 949 9.42 -69.39 -13.33
CA GLY A 949 8.20 -69.23 -12.50
C GLY A 949 8.10 -70.29 -11.40
N GLU A 950 8.43 -71.55 -11.70
CA GLU A 950 8.45 -72.65 -10.72
C GLU A 950 9.43 -72.38 -9.56
N ARG A 951 10.67 -71.96 -9.87
CA ARG A 951 11.68 -71.61 -8.86
C ARG A 951 11.35 -70.35 -8.08
N ALA A 952 10.74 -69.36 -8.74
CA ALA A 952 10.20 -68.19 -8.06
C ALA A 952 9.07 -68.58 -7.10
N GLY A 953 8.26 -69.59 -7.45
CA GLY A 953 7.22 -70.15 -6.59
C GLY A 953 7.79 -70.84 -5.35
N GLU A 954 8.82 -71.67 -5.52
CA GLU A 954 9.55 -72.29 -4.39
C GLU A 954 10.17 -71.23 -3.45
N LEU A 955 10.72 -70.17 -4.02
CA LEU A 955 11.28 -69.04 -3.27
C LEU A 955 10.20 -68.30 -2.48
N LEU A 956 9.08 -67.95 -3.12
CA LEU A 956 7.96 -67.27 -2.45
C LEU A 956 7.34 -68.14 -1.35
N ALA A 957 7.30 -69.46 -1.53
CA ALA A 957 6.83 -70.40 -0.52
C ALA A 957 7.78 -70.47 0.71
N SER A 958 9.09 -70.26 0.51
CA SER A 958 10.09 -70.31 1.59
C SER A 958 10.24 -69.00 2.38
N VAL A 959 9.62 -67.91 1.93
CA VAL A 959 9.54 -66.63 2.65
C VAL A 959 8.89 -66.86 4.03
N GLY A 960 9.55 -66.42 5.10
CA GLY A 960 9.04 -66.52 6.47
C GLY A 960 7.96 -65.48 6.80
N GLU A 961 7.15 -65.73 7.83
CA GLU A 961 6.10 -64.79 8.27
C GLU A 961 6.65 -63.43 8.70
N GLU A 962 7.85 -63.38 9.28
CA GLU A 962 8.48 -62.12 9.70
C GLU A 962 8.74 -61.17 8.52
N LEU A 963 9.26 -61.69 7.41
CA LEU A 963 9.49 -60.90 6.20
C LEU A 963 8.17 -60.50 5.53
N ARG A 964 7.15 -61.37 5.55
CA ARG A 964 5.80 -61.03 5.08
C ARG A 964 5.20 -59.91 5.92
N ALA A 965 5.27 -59.99 7.24
CA ALA A 965 4.76 -58.96 8.16
C ALA A 965 5.47 -57.62 7.97
N LEU A 966 6.79 -57.62 7.73
CA LEU A 966 7.55 -56.41 7.44
C LEU A 966 7.08 -55.73 6.14
N CYS A 967 6.90 -56.52 5.07
CA CYS A 967 6.35 -56.04 3.79
C CYS A 967 4.85 -55.69 3.87
N ALA A 968 4.12 -56.26 4.83
CA ALA A 968 2.68 -56.08 5.06
C ALA A 968 2.31 -54.97 6.05
N SER A 969 3.28 -54.37 6.75
CA SER A 969 3.06 -53.47 7.88
C SER A 969 2.17 -52.24 7.60
N ASP A 970 1.92 -51.92 6.32
CA ASP A 970 0.97 -50.90 5.87
C ASP A 970 -0.39 -51.44 5.37
N PHE A 971 -0.53 -52.73 5.05
CA PHE A 971 -1.76 -53.36 4.52
C PHE A 971 -2.68 -53.95 5.60
N ASP A 972 -2.14 -54.24 6.80
CA ASP A 972 -2.91 -54.65 7.98
C ASP A 972 -3.75 -53.51 8.58
N LYS A 973 -3.53 -52.28 8.10
CA LYS A 973 -4.35 -51.11 8.43
C LYS A 973 -5.59 -51.06 7.55
N ALA A 974 -6.68 -50.48 8.07
CA ALA A 974 -7.87 -50.22 7.28
C ALA A 974 -7.50 -49.48 5.98
N PRO A 975 -8.18 -49.73 4.83
CA PRO A 975 -7.85 -49.11 3.54
C PRO A 975 -7.66 -47.58 3.61
N ALA A 976 -8.47 -46.89 4.43
CA ALA A 976 -8.38 -45.45 4.67
C ALA A 976 -7.10 -44.99 5.42
N GLN A 977 -6.36 -45.90 6.06
CA GLN A 977 -5.14 -45.66 6.85
C GLN A 977 -3.87 -46.14 6.13
N ARG A 978 -3.99 -46.72 4.92
CA ARG A 978 -2.86 -47.13 4.10
C ARG A 978 -2.14 -45.86 3.60
N ILE A 979 -0.93 -45.60 4.09
CA ILE A 979 -0.08 -44.50 3.63
C ILE A 979 1.05 -45.17 2.83
N GLY A 980 1.16 -44.87 1.53
CA GLY A 980 2.26 -45.38 0.71
C GLY A 980 3.59 -44.96 1.33
N ARG A 981 4.34 -45.91 1.87
CA ARG A 981 5.71 -45.71 2.34
C ARG A 981 6.66 -46.51 1.47
N TYR A 982 7.78 -45.87 1.17
CA TYR A 982 8.91 -46.52 0.51
C TYR A 982 9.56 -47.49 1.50
N LEU A 983 9.53 -48.79 1.20
CA LEU A 983 10.36 -49.77 1.91
C LEU A 983 11.82 -49.45 1.57
N LYS A 984 12.56 -48.92 2.55
CA LYS A 984 13.99 -48.64 2.39
C LYS A 984 14.70 -49.98 2.30
N LEU A 985 15.17 -50.34 1.11
CA LEU A 985 15.97 -51.55 0.92
C LEU A 985 17.24 -51.56 1.80
N ASP A 986 17.70 -50.40 2.26
CA ASP A 986 18.86 -50.29 3.16
C ASP A 986 18.50 -50.53 4.65
N ASP A 987 17.26 -50.96 4.98
CA ASP A 987 16.88 -51.36 6.33
C ASP A 987 17.66 -52.63 6.75
N PRO A 988 18.47 -52.58 7.83
CA PRO A 988 19.32 -53.70 8.23
C PRO A 988 18.56 -55.00 8.52
N ARG A 989 17.34 -54.91 9.08
CA ARG A 989 16.52 -56.07 9.41
C ARG A 989 15.93 -56.71 8.16
N LEU A 990 15.57 -55.89 7.17
CA LEU A 990 15.11 -56.36 5.87
C LEU A 990 16.25 -57.07 5.12
N GLN A 991 17.45 -56.50 5.13
CA GLN A 991 18.63 -57.07 4.47
C GLN A 991 19.02 -58.43 5.04
N GLU A 992 19.03 -58.58 6.37
CA GLU A 992 19.33 -59.85 7.04
C GLU A 992 18.37 -60.98 6.61
N LEU A 993 17.06 -60.69 6.55
CA LEU A 993 16.05 -61.65 6.13
C LEU A 993 16.18 -62.01 4.63
N LEU A 994 16.50 -61.04 3.77
CA LEU A 994 16.70 -61.24 2.34
C LEU A 994 18.03 -61.97 2.00
N GLU A 995 19.05 -61.86 2.84
CA GLU A 995 20.34 -62.56 2.72
C GLU A 995 20.15 -64.08 2.81
N SER A 996 19.46 -64.53 3.83
CA SER A 996 19.17 -65.96 4.04
C SER A 996 18.40 -66.62 2.88
N LEU A 997 17.51 -65.86 2.22
CA LEU A 997 16.70 -66.35 1.10
C LEU A 997 17.49 -66.42 -0.20
N VAL A 998 18.35 -65.44 -0.46
CA VAL A 998 19.14 -65.40 -1.69
C VAL A 998 20.31 -66.35 -1.66
N GLU A 999 20.97 -66.55 -0.53
CA GLU A 999 21.97 -67.61 -0.40
C GLU A 999 21.39 -69.00 -0.71
N ARG A 1000 20.13 -69.24 -0.31
CA ARG A 1000 19.45 -70.53 -0.48
C ARG A 1000 18.95 -70.75 -1.91
N HIS A 1001 18.33 -69.75 -2.52
CA HIS A 1001 17.60 -69.92 -3.79
C HIS A 1001 18.33 -69.33 -5.00
N LEU A 1002 19.26 -68.40 -4.80
CA LEU A 1002 20.06 -67.76 -5.84
C LEU A 1002 21.55 -67.71 -5.45
N PRO A 1003 22.17 -68.88 -5.15
CA PRO A 1003 23.57 -68.93 -4.73
C PRO A 1003 24.48 -68.34 -5.82
N GLY A 1004 25.40 -67.44 -5.42
CA GLY A 1004 26.33 -66.79 -6.33
C GLY A 1004 25.86 -65.45 -6.92
N LEU A 1005 24.76 -64.86 -6.44
CA LEU A 1005 24.36 -63.49 -6.78
C LEU A 1005 25.25 -62.45 -6.04
N SER A 1006 26.42 -62.16 -6.59
CA SER A 1006 27.40 -61.22 -5.99
C SER A 1006 27.33 -59.79 -6.53
N ASP A 1007 26.71 -59.55 -7.69
CA ASP A 1007 26.57 -58.21 -8.26
C ASP A 1007 25.58 -57.36 -7.45
N HIS A 1008 26.08 -56.25 -6.90
CA HIS A 1008 25.30 -55.34 -6.05
C HIS A 1008 24.06 -54.76 -6.75
N TRP A 1009 24.12 -54.48 -8.06
CA TRP A 1009 22.99 -53.90 -8.80
C TRP A 1009 21.91 -54.95 -9.11
N CYS A 1010 22.30 -56.16 -9.52
CA CYS A 1010 21.38 -57.28 -9.70
C CYS A 1010 20.72 -57.69 -8.39
N ARG A 1011 21.50 -57.72 -7.29
CA ARG A 1011 21.02 -57.96 -5.93
C ARG A 1011 19.96 -56.95 -5.52
N ARG A 1012 20.26 -55.65 -5.62
CA ARG A 1012 19.32 -54.58 -5.25
C ARG A 1012 18.02 -54.60 -6.08
N ARG A 1013 18.11 -54.91 -7.38
CA ARG A 1013 16.93 -55.04 -8.25
C ARG A 1013 16.08 -56.25 -7.90
N PHE A 1014 16.71 -57.39 -7.63
CA PHE A 1014 16.01 -58.60 -7.18
C PHE A 1014 15.31 -58.36 -5.83
N ASP A 1015 16.00 -57.75 -4.87
CA ASP A 1015 15.45 -57.44 -3.55
C ASP A 1015 14.24 -56.51 -3.63
N GLY A 1016 14.32 -55.48 -4.49
CA GLY A 1016 13.18 -54.60 -4.80
C GLY A 1016 12.00 -55.33 -5.41
N ALA A 1017 12.23 -56.18 -6.42
CA ALA A 1017 11.18 -56.96 -7.06
C ALA A 1017 10.55 -57.98 -6.10
N LEU A 1018 11.35 -58.70 -5.32
CA LEU A 1018 10.87 -59.69 -4.36
C LEU A 1018 10.03 -59.06 -3.24
N THR A 1019 10.52 -58.00 -2.61
CA THR A 1019 9.76 -57.29 -1.56
C THR A 1019 8.45 -56.70 -2.08
N SER A 1020 8.46 -56.17 -3.31
CA SER A 1020 7.27 -55.68 -3.97
C SER A 1020 6.25 -56.79 -4.30
N VAL A 1021 6.72 -57.96 -4.73
CA VAL A 1021 5.86 -59.13 -5.00
C VAL A 1021 5.24 -59.67 -3.70
N ILE A 1022 6.00 -59.73 -2.61
CA ILE A 1022 5.48 -60.12 -1.29
C ILE A 1022 4.38 -59.16 -0.81
N ALA A 1023 4.57 -57.85 -1.02
CA ALA A 1023 3.52 -56.85 -0.72
C ALA A 1023 2.26 -57.07 -1.58
N CYS A 1024 2.43 -57.33 -2.87
CA CYS A 1024 1.34 -57.68 -3.80
C CYS A 1024 0.60 -58.97 -3.41
N GLU A 1025 1.29 -59.98 -2.89
CA GLU A 1025 0.69 -61.22 -2.39
C GLU A 1025 -0.26 -60.95 -1.22
N VAL A 1026 0.17 -60.12 -0.28
CA VAL A 1026 -0.64 -59.73 0.88
C VAL A 1026 -1.84 -58.87 0.43
N TRP A 1027 -1.63 -58.00 -0.57
CA TRP A 1027 -2.71 -57.20 -1.15
C TRP A 1027 -3.78 -58.07 -1.83
N GLN A 1028 -3.40 -59.04 -2.68
CA GLN A 1028 -4.33 -60.01 -3.29
C GLN A 1028 -5.15 -60.74 -2.21
N ARG A 1029 -4.49 -61.25 -1.17
CA ARG A 1029 -5.17 -61.95 -0.06
C ARG A 1029 -6.19 -61.05 0.64
N SER A 1030 -5.88 -59.77 0.86
CA SER A 1030 -6.80 -58.82 1.49
C SER A 1030 -8.06 -58.53 0.67
N LEU A 1031 -8.00 -58.69 -0.65
CA LEU A 1031 -9.13 -58.46 -1.57
C LEU A 1031 -9.97 -59.72 -1.83
N ARG A 1032 -9.44 -60.93 -1.60
CA ARG A 1032 -10.16 -62.19 -1.85
C ARG A 1032 -11.43 -62.36 -1.01
N ILE A 1033 -11.37 -62.05 0.29
CA ILE A 1033 -12.52 -62.17 1.20
C ILE A 1033 -13.69 -61.28 0.77
N PRO A 1034 -13.51 -59.96 0.53
CA PRO A 1034 -14.59 -59.12 0.04
C PRO A 1034 -15.03 -59.46 -1.39
N ALA A 1035 -14.15 -59.98 -2.25
CA ALA A 1035 -14.49 -60.38 -3.62
C ALA A 1035 -15.34 -61.66 -3.70
N GLN A 1036 -15.27 -62.58 -2.73
CA GLN A 1036 -16.11 -63.79 -2.68
C GLN A 1036 -17.62 -63.48 -2.64
N ALA A 1037 -18.01 -62.27 -2.25
CA ALA A 1037 -19.40 -61.81 -2.33
C ALA A 1037 -19.91 -61.58 -3.76
N LEU A 1038 -19.05 -61.67 -4.79
CA LEU A 1038 -19.39 -61.57 -6.21
C LEU A 1038 -19.73 -62.93 -6.85
N GLU A 1039 -19.44 -64.04 -6.17
CA GLU A 1039 -19.65 -65.42 -6.68
C GLU A 1039 -21.00 -66.02 -6.26
N GLY A 1040 -21.77 -65.33 -5.40
CA GLY A 1040 -23.14 -65.65 -5.03
C GLY A 1040 -24.12 -64.64 -5.62
#